data_AF-D2V3V9-F1
#
_entry.id   AF-D2V3V9-F1
#
_cell.length_a   1.000
_cell.length_b   1.000
_cell.length_c   1.000
_cell.angle_alpha   90.00
_cell.angle_beta   90.00
_cell.angle_gamma   90.00
#
_symmetry.space_group_name_H-M   'P 1'
#
loop_
_entity.id
_entity.type
_entity.pdbx_description
1 polymer ?
#
loop_
_entity_poly.entity_id
_entity_poly.type
_entity_poly.pdbx_seq_one_letter_code
_entity_poly.pdbx_strand_id
1 'polypeptide(L)'
;MTRDRVFLFMWKNMTLSQEGLAFNNFGRNMSEVKESLDALRNQLLPNSSSILDEDAIDSMRKLAVDLLFYTNKYSNLKIAIDTAIESTTFAFITNFYNLTSAVNQKLSPIRFYYEQCRPMNVFEEFDIIITTGYFLSYNVRYYRDAQTSGGRKLSGQFINTSDFFFVPLFPSDVVLMDYTKINNATTSYAKPGLFSIVLSIFLSIHGVAMVTSNGVFLHNESIAAYLLFGTLVGVLCIIFDSVMNYKNIQKNGLGKFMFFDDPFHIRIDLIQLVAILILVIINIIVVSTTSENNPGRAAEPIPRFLINCFFIMICGGSAMIIELINKIRFRRKSKDNIVRQEDEDVEITKYLSNNDFMQLFEDYSEKEMSLENINAYKLIMKITNQVGGSEGKLNSELLSELESDFIKIGSIHELNIPSDIAYKHRRIDSVLKEENRKASLGETAIVIGGSFAGLTSAIILSKYYKRVIIVERSKFIRDESIVKSRQGEQAHLISYRSMLVWDRLLPGFLNELKEHLKTSKLNQMVLPASQVKYYYKERYGVSNHLEYRKTPNIMASRAQVETVLRDKIEKELSKSIEFLDGYQVSSSGIKVESISENGQQVTRVKSVTISNVSDNSSKTIECNLLVNCAGLGSSNLMKNLENEISPNKKLLTKSSIDCKIGYQTILLEPKDSSYDSEGKVAIYREDLSETEQENRKLNDPYYLLYYLLSYPHRRGFLAMPYSGNTFLFLLTTYNEKIDPVQYETAKEQIMDFVKYNPRMERQVKVVLEKFKDTPKKIIPFFEKSGSEYVHFEKLKGVRDFIAVGDVVVLLHDEMIKDELKKNVATPQQVFRSSFCQEFQSRSMDVVFHY
;
A
#
# COMPACT_ATOMS: atom_id res chain seq x y z
N MET A 1 37.26 -15.33 -21.72
CA MET A 1 36.06 -14.79 -21.06
C MET A 1 36.30 -14.81 -19.57
N THR A 2 36.42 -13.62 -18.98
CA THR A 2 36.20 -13.40 -17.54
C THR A 2 34.85 -14.02 -17.15
N ARG A 3 34.70 -14.54 -15.93
CA ARG A 3 33.49 -15.24 -15.45
C ARG A 3 32.31 -14.25 -15.26
N ASP A 4 31.86 -13.65 -16.35
CA ASP A 4 30.70 -12.76 -16.37
C ASP A 4 29.43 -13.62 -16.40
N ARG A 5 28.45 -13.31 -15.53
CA ARG A 5 27.23 -14.12 -15.35
C ARG A 5 26.21 -13.80 -16.44
N VAL A 6 25.48 -14.80 -16.95
CA VAL A 6 24.49 -14.60 -18.01
C VAL A 6 23.09 -14.87 -17.47
N PHE A 7 22.21 -13.88 -17.53
CA PHE A 7 20.79 -14.00 -17.20
C PHE A 7 19.96 -14.12 -18.47
N LEU A 8 19.08 -15.11 -18.49
CA LEU A 8 18.11 -15.29 -19.56
C LEU A 8 16.73 -14.90 -19.03
N PHE A 9 16.12 -13.88 -19.63
CA PHE A 9 14.82 -13.35 -19.21
C PHE A 9 13.70 -13.78 -20.13
N MET A 10 12.62 -14.36 -19.60
CA MET A 10 11.38 -14.45 -20.37
C MET A 10 10.56 -13.16 -20.25
N TRP A 11 10.08 -12.65 -21.38
CA TRP A 11 9.26 -11.44 -21.42
C TRP A 11 7.91 -11.65 -20.72
N LYS A 12 7.55 -10.73 -19.83
CA LYS A 12 6.40 -10.82 -18.87
C LYS A 12 5.01 -10.97 -19.51
N ASN A 13 4.87 -10.79 -20.82
CA ASN A 13 3.56 -10.73 -21.49
C ASN A 13 3.16 -12.00 -22.26
N MET A 14 3.84 -13.13 -22.04
CA MET A 14 3.49 -14.39 -22.71
C MET A 14 3.04 -15.54 -21.83
N THR A 15 2.95 -15.33 -20.51
CA THR A 15 1.90 -16.00 -19.75
C THR A 15 0.62 -15.21 -20.01
N LEU A 16 -0.29 -15.79 -20.79
CA LEU A 16 -1.71 -15.44 -20.70
C LEU A 16 -2.05 -15.53 -19.21
N SER A 17 -2.13 -14.38 -18.53
CA SER A 17 -2.68 -14.33 -17.18
C SER A 17 -4.07 -14.97 -17.22
N GLN A 18 -4.59 -15.46 -16.09
CA GLN A 18 -6.00 -15.85 -16.01
C GLN A 18 -6.97 -14.75 -16.51
N GLU A 19 -6.54 -13.48 -16.53
CA GLU A 19 -7.27 -12.36 -17.14
C GLU A 19 -7.20 -12.35 -18.70
N GLY A 20 -6.16 -12.92 -19.31
CA GLY A 20 -6.09 -13.19 -20.74
C GLY A 20 -6.94 -14.38 -21.19
N LEU A 21 -7.30 -15.29 -20.27
CA LEU A 21 -8.26 -16.37 -20.54
C LEU A 21 -9.71 -15.88 -20.64
N ALA A 22 -10.03 -14.69 -20.12
CA ALA A 22 -11.34 -14.06 -20.34
C ALA A 22 -11.57 -13.67 -21.83
N PHE A 23 -10.53 -13.64 -22.67
CA PHE A 23 -10.68 -13.46 -24.12
C PHE A 23 -11.30 -14.68 -24.83
N ASN A 24 -11.25 -15.87 -24.24
CA ASN A 24 -11.75 -17.10 -24.88
C ASN A 24 -13.27 -17.27 -24.83
N ASN A 25 -14.01 -16.44 -24.08
CA ASN A 25 -15.48 -16.51 -24.07
C ASN A 25 -16.15 -15.58 -25.09
N PHE A 26 -15.38 -14.76 -25.81
CA PHE A 26 -15.88 -14.09 -27.01
C PHE A 26 -15.47 -14.90 -28.22
N GLY A 27 -16.41 -15.67 -28.77
CA GLY A 27 -16.23 -16.45 -30.00
C GLY A 27 -15.78 -15.60 -31.18
N ARG A 28 -14.47 -15.37 -31.28
CA ARG A 28 -13.81 -14.77 -32.43
C ARG A 28 -12.97 -15.82 -33.15
N ASN A 29 -13.00 -15.72 -34.46
CA ASN A 29 -12.36 -16.63 -35.39
C ASN A 29 -10.83 -16.64 -35.17
N MET A 30 -10.20 -17.81 -35.20
CA MET A 30 -8.74 -17.97 -35.04
C MET A 30 -7.93 -17.15 -36.06
N SER A 31 -8.54 -16.77 -37.18
CA SER A 31 -7.94 -15.87 -38.17
C SER A 31 -7.65 -14.46 -37.61
N GLU A 32 -8.54 -13.89 -36.79
CA GLU A 32 -8.37 -12.53 -36.23
C GLU A 32 -7.29 -12.47 -35.14
N VAL A 33 -7.14 -13.56 -34.39
CA VAL A 33 -6.07 -13.72 -33.39
C VAL A 33 -4.72 -13.81 -34.09
N LYS A 34 -4.64 -14.57 -35.19
CA LYS A 34 -3.44 -14.65 -36.03
C LYS A 34 -3.10 -13.30 -36.65
N GLU A 35 -4.09 -12.59 -37.18
CA GLU A 35 -3.90 -11.25 -37.77
C GLU A 35 -3.40 -10.23 -36.73
N SER A 36 -3.90 -10.29 -35.50
CA SER A 36 -3.47 -9.43 -34.40
C SER A 36 -2.04 -9.75 -33.95
N LEU A 37 -1.65 -11.02 -33.97
CA LEU A 37 -0.29 -11.47 -33.65
C LEU A 37 0.70 -11.11 -34.77
N ASP A 38 0.29 -11.25 -36.04
CA ASP A 38 1.10 -10.85 -37.20
C ASP A 38 1.23 -9.30 -37.26
N ALA A 39 0.18 -8.56 -36.92
CA ALA A 39 0.24 -7.10 -36.78
C ALA A 39 1.17 -6.65 -35.64
N LEU A 40 1.15 -7.36 -34.49
CA LEU A 40 2.06 -7.10 -33.37
C LEU A 40 3.52 -7.44 -33.74
N ARG A 41 3.74 -8.56 -34.44
CA ARG A 41 5.05 -8.95 -34.99
C ARG A 41 5.59 -7.89 -35.96
N ASN A 42 4.74 -7.41 -36.87
CA ASN A 42 5.09 -6.39 -37.86
C ASN A 42 5.24 -4.98 -37.25
N GLN A 43 4.58 -4.68 -36.12
CA GLN A 43 4.79 -3.43 -35.37
C GLN A 43 6.10 -3.43 -34.56
N LEU A 44 6.56 -4.59 -34.11
CA LEU A 44 7.73 -4.72 -33.23
C LEU A 44 9.05 -4.85 -34.00
N LEU A 45 9.01 -5.30 -35.26
CA LEU A 45 10.20 -5.52 -36.11
C LEU A 45 10.41 -4.59 -37.33
N PRO A 46 9.67 -3.49 -37.56
CA PRO A 46 9.66 -2.89 -38.90
C PRO A 46 10.94 -2.11 -39.28
N ASN A 47 11.87 -1.85 -38.35
CA ASN A 47 13.04 -0.98 -38.63
C ASN A 47 14.40 -1.51 -38.09
N SER A 48 14.56 -2.82 -37.86
CA SER A 48 15.87 -3.40 -37.49
C SER A 48 16.71 -3.88 -38.69
N SER A 49 16.25 -3.64 -39.92
CA SER A 49 16.90 -4.11 -41.16
C SER A 49 18.26 -3.46 -41.49
N SER A 50 18.77 -2.53 -40.67
CA SER A 50 20.06 -1.88 -40.94
C SER A 50 21.18 -2.16 -39.93
N ILE A 51 20.95 -2.92 -38.85
CA ILE A 51 22.00 -3.14 -37.82
C ILE A 51 22.18 -4.61 -37.41
N LEU A 52 21.21 -5.49 -37.65
CA LEU A 52 21.41 -6.92 -37.44
C LEU A 52 20.86 -7.67 -38.65
N ASP A 53 21.77 -8.16 -39.49
CA ASP A 53 21.48 -9.08 -40.58
C ASP A 53 20.71 -10.30 -40.05
N GLU A 54 19.86 -10.92 -40.88
CA GLU A 54 19.25 -12.22 -40.56
C GLU A 54 20.34 -13.23 -40.16
N ASP A 55 21.52 -13.14 -40.77
CA ASP A 55 22.70 -13.92 -40.41
C ASP A 55 23.22 -13.63 -38.99
N ALA A 56 23.09 -12.41 -38.48
CA ALA A 56 23.48 -12.05 -37.11
C ALA A 56 22.45 -12.55 -36.09
N ILE A 57 21.16 -12.53 -36.44
CA ILE A 57 20.10 -13.11 -35.61
C ILE A 57 20.18 -14.64 -35.61
N ASP A 58 20.47 -15.25 -36.75
CA ASP A 58 20.70 -16.70 -36.85
C ASP A 58 22.01 -17.11 -36.16
N SER A 59 23.04 -16.26 -36.23
CA SER A 59 24.28 -16.43 -35.47
C SER A 59 24.07 -16.25 -33.98
N MET A 60 23.22 -15.33 -33.51
CA MET A 60 22.89 -15.21 -32.08
C MET A 60 21.98 -16.35 -31.61
N ARG A 61 21.08 -16.86 -32.47
CA ARG A 61 20.27 -18.06 -32.20
C ARG A 61 21.16 -19.29 -32.07
N LYS A 62 22.04 -19.52 -33.05
CA LYS A 62 23.08 -20.56 -32.97
C LYS A 62 23.98 -20.33 -31.77
N LEU A 63 24.44 -19.12 -31.51
CA LEU A 63 25.31 -18.82 -30.37
C LEU A 63 24.61 -19.10 -29.03
N ALA A 64 23.35 -18.70 -28.84
CA ALA A 64 22.61 -18.95 -27.60
C ALA A 64 22.25 -20.43 -27.42
N VAL A 65 21.82 -21.11 -28.49
CA VAL A 65 21.50 -22.54 -28.47
C VAL A 65 22.77 -23.39 -28.38
N ASP A 66 23.87 -23.02 -29.04
CA ASP A 66 25.16 -23.72 -29.01
C ASP A 66 25.93 -23.47 -27.70
N LEU A 67 25.83 -22.27 -27.10
CA LEU A 67 26.33 -22.01 -25.74
C LEU A 67 25.56 -22.80 -24.69
N LEU A 68 24.24 -22.93 -24.84
CA LEU A 68 23.42 -23.66 -23.86
C LEU A 68 23.45 -25.17 -24.05
N PHE A 69 23.57 -25.68 -25.28
CA PHE A 69 23.18 -27.06 -25.58
C PHE A 69 24.19 -27.89 -26.39
N TYR A 70 25.21 -27.32 -27.05
CA TYR A 70 26.04 -28.09 -28.01
C TYR A 70 27.55 -28.14 -27.79
N THR A 71 28.08 -27.63 -26.68
CA THR A 71 29.52 -27.76 -26.40
C THR A 71 29.78 -28.52 -25.09
N ASN A 72 30.27 -29.76 -25.23
CA ASN A 72 30.94 -30.54 -24.15
C ASN A 72 32.09 -29.77 -23.47
N LYS A 73 32.50 -28.63 -24.03
CA LYS A 73 33.55 -27.73 -23.57
C LYS A 73 33.22 -27.00 -22.26
N TYR A 74 31.94 -26.94 -21.86
CA TYR A 74 31.49 -26.27 -20.64
C TYR A 74 30.73 -27.23 -19.70
N SER A 75 31.35 -28.35 -19.35
CA SER A 75 30.78 -29.35 -18.43
C SER A 75 30.40 -28.80 -17.05
N ASN A 76 31.01 -27.69 -16.62
CA ASN A 76 30.89 -27.13 -15.27
C ASN A 76 29.85 -25.99 -15.11
N LEU A 77 29.10 -25.62 -16.16
CA LEU A 77 28.08 -24.57 -16.05
C LEU A 77 26.91 -25.04 -15.17
N LYS A 78 26.62 -24.28 -14.11
CA LYS A 78 25.45 -24.47 -13.26
C LYS A 78 24.31 -23.58 -13.75
N ILE A 79 23.22 -24.20 -14.20
CA ILE A 79 22.05 -23.49 -14.72
C ILE A 79 20.90 -23.66 -13.75
N ALA A 80 20.31 -22.56 -13.32
CA ALA A 80 19.11 -22.56 -12.49
C ALA A 80 17.90 -22.06 -13.25
N ILE A 81 16.73 -22.62 -12.93
CA ILE A 81 15.44 -22.15 -13.43
C ILE A 81 14.50 -21.87 -12.28
N ASP A 82 13.90 -20.68 -12.31
CA ASP A 82 12.92 -20.28 -11.32
C ASP A 82 11.65 -21.12 -11.42
N THR A 83 11.33 -21.84 -10.35
CA THR A 83 10.12 -22.66 -10.24
C THR A 83 8.82 -21.85 -10.28
N ALA A 84 8.88 -20.52 -10.13
CA ALA A 84 7.74 -19.63 -10.39
C ALA A 84 7.38 -19.56 -11.89
N ILE A 85 8.28 -19.97 -12.79
CA ILE A 85 7.94 -20.34 -14.15
C ILE A 85 7.25 -21.70 -14.04
N GLU A 86 5.91 -21.70 -14.02
CA GLU A 86 5.05 -22.86 -13.72
C GLU A 86 5.60 -24.19 -14.28
N SER A 87 5.54 -25.25 -13.48
CA SER A 87 6.09 -26.58 -13.81
C SER A 87 5.60 -27.15 -15.15
N THR A 88 4.43 -26.72 -15.62
CA THR A 88 3.86 -27.04 -16.93
C THR A 88 4.63 -26.39 -18.08
N THR A 89 5.03 -25.13 -17.95
CA THR A 89 5.89 -24.42 -18.92
C THR A 89 7.27 -25.07 -18.97
N PHE A 90 7.81 -25.48 -17.82
CA PHE A 90 9.08 -26.19 -17.76
C PHE A 90 9.04 -27.56 -18.44
N ALA A 91 8.06 -28.40 -18.08
CA ALA A 91 7.87 -29.71 -18.73
C ALA A 91 7.64 -29.57 -20.24
N PHE A 92 6.96 -28.51 -20.66
CA PHE A 92 6.77 -28.17 -22.06
C PHE A 92 8.09 -27.77 -22.74
N ILE A 93 8.89 -26.86 -22.18
CA ILE A 93 10.18 -26.46 -22.76
C ILE A 93 11.11 -27.68 -22.88
N THR A 94 11.19 -28.52 -21.85
CA THR A 94 12.02 -29.74 -21.88
C THR A 94 11.55 -30.75 -22.93
N ASN A 95 10.23 -30.91 -23.12
CA ASN A 95 9.68 -31.83 -24.10
C ASN A 95 9.72 -31.25 -25.53
N PHE A 96 9.42 -29.97 -25.71
CA PHE A 96 9.31 -29.30 -27.01
C PHE A 96 10.65 -29.22 -27.73
N TYR A 97 11.73 -28.93 -27.00
CA TYR A 97 13.09 -28.93 -27.55
C TYR A 97 13.77 -30.30 -27.51
N ASN A 98 13.02 -31.36 -27.14
CA ASN A 98 13.51 -32.73 -27.03
C ASN A 98 14.79 -32.83 -26.18
N LEU A 99 14.86 -32.04 -25.10
CA LEU A 99 16.00 -31.89 -24.20
C LEU A 99 16.12 -33.14 -23.31
N THR A 100 16.36 -34.28 -23.93
CA THR A 100 16.37 -35.59 -23.29
C THR A 100 17.68 -35.85 -22.54
N SER A 101 17.52 -36.21 -21.26
CA SER A 101 18.52 -36.73 -20.30
C SER A 101 19.73 -35.85 -19.92
N ALA A 102 20.46 -35.25 -20.87
CA ALA A 102 21.72 -34.56 -20.58
C ALA A 102 21.52 -33.19 -19.92
N VAL A 103 20.44 -32.48 -20.26
CA VAL A 103 20.15 -31.14 -19.74
C VAL A 103 19.44 -31.21 -18.38
N ASN A 104 18.60 -32.23 -18.16
CA ASN A 104 17.97 -32.49 -16.88
C ASN A 104 18.99 -32.74 -15.75
N GLN A 105 20.22 -33.17 -16.07
CA GLN A 105 21.28 -33.32 -15.07
C GLN A 105 21.96 -31.99 -14.68
N LYS A 106 21.85 -30.93 -15.49
CA LYS A 106 22.51 -29.63 -15.26
C LYS A 106 21.57 -28.51 -14.82
N LEU A 107 20.27 -28.66 -15.08
CA LEU A 107 19.24 -27.73 -14.64
C LEU A 107 18.86 -27.98 -13.18
N SER A 108 19.12 -27.01 -12.31
CA SER A 108 18.67 -27.02 -10.93
C SER A 108 17.41 -26.16 -10.79
N PRO A 109 16.27 -26.71 -10.37
CA PRO A 109 15.12 -25.89 -10.04
C PRO A 109 15.45 -25.04 -8.80
N ILE A 110 15.25 -23.73 -8.89
CA ILE A 110 15.37 -22.83 -7.76
C ILE A 110 14.00 -22.28 -7.39
N ARG A 111 13.70 -22.30 -6.09
CA ARG A 111 12.56 -21.59 -5.53
C ARG A 111 13.07 -20.48 -4.65
N PHE A 112 12.73 -19.25 -4.99
CA PHE A 112 12.99 -18.10 -4.14
C PHE A 112 11.97 -18.16 -2.99
N TYR A 113 12.38 -18.69 -1.84
CA TYR A 113 11.53 -18.73 -0.64
C TYR A 113 11.71 -17.42 0.14
N TYR A 114 10.59 -16.78 0.49
CA TYR A 114 10.57 -15.49 1.19
C TYR A 114 10.93 -15.60 2.69
N GLU A 115 10.94 -16.81 3.26
CA GLU A 115 10.98 -17.02 4.72
C GLU A 115 12.07 -17.99 5.19
N GLN A 116 12.90 -18.52 4.29
CA GLN A 116 13.97 -19.45 4.68
C GLN A 116 15.33 -18.80 4.51
N CYS A 117 16.08 -18.67 5.61
CA CYS A 117 17.48 -18.30 5.60
C CYS A 117 18.26 -19.30 4.75
N ARG A 118 18.60 -18.92 3.51
CA ARG A 118 19.55 -19.69 2.71
C ARG A 118 20.96 -19.28 3.12
N PRO A 119 21.85 -20.25 3.44
CA PRO A 119 23.22 -19.96 3.83
C PRO A 119 24.08 -19.45 2.66
N MET A 120 23.63 -19.60 1.41
CA MET A 120 24.34 -19.14 0.22
C MET A 120 23.45 -18.30 -0.69
N ASN A 121 24.06 -17.26 -1.25
CA ASN A 121 23.42 -16.37 -2.20
C ASN A 121 23.25 -17.10 -3.54
N VAL A 122 22.00 -17.29 -3.98
CA VAL A 122 21.66 -18.04 -5.21
C VAL A 122 22.35 -17.49 -6.46
N PHE A 123 22.68 -16.19 -6.47
CA PHE A 123 23.39 -15.57 -7.58
C PHE A 123 24.89 -15.94 -7.63
N GLU A 124 25.46 -16.43 -6.54
CA GLU A 124 26.84 -16.96 -6.51
C GLU A 124 26.91 -18.46 -6.82
N GLU A 125 25.78 -19.16 -6.69
CA GLU A 125 25.70 -20.60 -6.92
C GLU A 125 25.63 -20.95 -8.41
N PHE A 126 24.86 -20.18 -9.18
CA PHE A 126 24.55 -20.47 -10.58
C PHE A 126 25.26 -19.50 -11.54
N ASP A 127 25.70 -20.03 -12.69
CA ASP A 127 26.29 -19.25 -13.78
C ASP A 127 25.21 -18.62 -14.67
N ILE A 128 24.09 -19.34 -14.83
CA ILE A 128 22.95 -18.94 -15.63
C ILE A 128 21.69 -19.11 -14.80
N ILE A 129 20.84 -18.08 -14.73
CA ILE A 129 19.52 -18.16 -14.11
C ILE A 129 18.46 -17.76 -15.14
N ILE A 130 17.45 -18.61 -15.29
CA ILE A 130 16.27 -18.39 -16.11
C ILE A 130 15.12 -17.97 -15.18
N THR A 131 14.68 -16.72 -15.26
CA THR A 131 13.59 -16.17 -14.43
C THR A 131 12.80 -15.08 -15.18
N THR A 132 11.77 -14.53 -14.55
CA THR A 132 11.02 -13.38 -15.06
C THR A 132 11.67 -12.06 -14.62
N GLY A 133 11.47 -10.98 -15.38
CA GLY A 133 12.00 -9.65 -15.01
C GLY A 133 11.56 -9.16 -13.63
N TYR A 134 10.33 -9.47 -13.23
CA TYR A 134 9.81 -9.13 -11.91
C TYR A 134 10.54 -9.88 -10.79
N PHE A 135 10.64 -11.21 -10.90
CA PHE A 135 11.33 -12.02 -9.90
C PHE A 135 12.81 -11.67 -9.80
N LEU A 136 13.48 -11.33 -10.91
CA LEU A 136 14.87 -10.91 -10.81
C LEU A 136 15.04 -9.61 -10.03
N SER A 137 14.33 -8.54 -10.44
CA SER A 137 14.44 -7.24 -9.78
C SER A 137 14.14 -7.32 -8.29
N TYR A 138 13.16 -8.15 -7.92
CA TYR A 138 12.83 -8.41 -6.53
C TYR A 138 13.93 -9.18 -5.79
N ASN A 139 14.42 -10.29 -6.35
CA ASN A 139 15.41 -11.14 -5.68
C ASN A 139 16.81 -10.51 -5.64
N VAL A 140 17.23 -9.77 -6.67
CA VAL A 140 18.48 -8.99 -6.61
C VAL A 140 18.45 -8.05 -5.42
N ARG A 141 17.31 -7.40 -5.15
CA ARG A 141 17.18 -6.53 -3.97
C ARG A 141 17.30 -7.31 -2.66
N TYR A 142 16.64 -8.46 -2.56
CA TYR A 142 16.64 -9.29 -1.36
C TYR A 142 18.04 -9.86 -1.05
N TYR A 143 18.73 -10.37 -2.06
CA TYR A 143 20.06 -10.97 -1.91
C TYR A 143 21.21 -9.96 -2.05
N ARG A 144 20.93 -8.69 -2.35
CA ARG A 144 21.96 -7.64 -2.39
C ARG A 144 22.54 -7.42 -1.00
N ASP A 145 21.67 -7.33 0.00
CA ASP A 145 22.06 -6.95 1.36
C ASP A 145 22.52 -8.16 2.19
N ALA A 146 22.27 -9.39 1.70
CA ALA A 146 22.85 -10.60 2.26
C ALA A 146 24.37 -10.62 2.00
N GLN A 147 25.17 -10.60 3.07
CA GLN A 147 26.62 -10.74 2.97
C GLN A 147 26.96 -11.99 2.16
N THR A 148 27.76 -11.82 1.11
CA THR A 148 28.24 -12.93 0.28
C THR A 148 29.02 -13.91 1.15
N SER A 149 28.78 -15.21 0.96
CA SER A 149 29.43 -16.27 1.74
C SER A 149 30.88 -16.54 1.29
N GLY A 150 31.48 -15.62 0.54
CA GLY A 150 32.85 -15.74 0.00
C GLY A 150 32.98 -16.66 -1.21
N GLY A 151 31.88 -17.05 -1.86
CA GLY A 151 31.91 -18.03 -2.95
C GLY A 151 32.56 -17.50 -4.23
N ARG A 152 32.05 -16.38 -4.76
CA ARG A 152 32.57 -15.76 -5.99
C ARG A 152 32.95 -14.30 -5.80
N LYS A 153 32.25 -13.57 -4.93
CA LYS A 153 32.70 -12.28 -4.44
C LYS A 153 33.37 -12.43 -3.08
N LEU A 154 34.28 -11.51 -2.76
CA LEU A 154 34.87 -11.43 -1.43
C LEU A 154 33.76 -11.14 -0.40
N SER A 155 33.90 -11.70 0.80
CA SER A 155 32.97 -11.43 1.90
C SER A 155 32.84 -9.91 2.12
N GLY A 156 31.60 -9.43 2.21
CA GLY A 156 31.29 -8.00 2.37
C GLY A 156 31.13 -7.21 1.06
N GLN A 157 31.32 -7.82 -0.11
CA GLN A 157 30.98 -7.19 -1.40
C GLN A 157 29.54 -7.48 -1.80
N PHE A 158 28.78 -6.42 -2.12
CA PHE A 158 27.40 -6.54 -2.58
C PHE A 158 27.30 -7.00 -4.05
N ILE A 159 26.19 -7.66 -4.38
CA ILE A 159 25.83 -8.00 -5.76
C ILE A 159 25.20 -6.76 -6.42
N ASN A 160 25.73 -6.37 -7.57
CA ASN A 160 25.28 -5.25 -8.38
C ASN A 160 24.66 -5.75 -9.68
N THR A 161 23.76 -4.96 -10.28
CA THR A 161 23.16 -5.29 -11.58
C THR A 161 24.19 -5.39 -12.71
N SER A 162 25.32 -4.69 -12.59
CA SER A 162 26.45 -4.78 -13.51
C SER A 162 27.20 -6.12 -13.48
N ASP A 163 26.96 -6.97 -12.47
CA ASP A 163 27.55 -8.31 -12.40
C ASP A 163 26.87 -9.32 -13.34
N PHE A 164 25.83 -8.87 -14.07
CA PHE A 164 24.96 -9.71 -14.86
C PHE A 164 24.87 -9.21 -16.31
N PHE A 165 24.88 -10.15 -17.24
CA PHE A 165 24.59 -9.92 -18.65
C PHE A 165 23.15 -10.34 -18.96
N PHE A 166 22.32 -9.42 -19.43
CA PHE A 166 20.90 -9.70 -19.66
C PHE A 166 20.63 -10.11 -21.10
N VAL A 167 20.02 -11.29 -21.27
CA VAL A 167 19.63 -11.85 -22.55
C VAL A 167 18.11 -12.04 -22.57
N PRO A 168 17.35 -11.23 -23.32
CA PRO A 168 15.92 -11.46 -23.48
C PRO A 168 15.66 -12.71 -24.33
N LEU A 169 14.88 -13.64 -23.79
CA LEU A 169 14.33 -14.79 -24.50
C LEU A 169 13.04 -14.37 -25.20
N PHE A 170 13.07 -14.36 -26.53
CA PHE A 170 11.90 -14.19 -27.37
C PHE A 170 11.44 -15.57 -27.87
N PRO A 171 10.18 -15.95 -27.65
CA PRO A 171 9.66 -17.19 -28.22
C PRO A 171 9.59 -17.07 -29.74
N SER A 172 10.04 -18.11 -30.44
CA SER A 172 9.89 -18.21 -31.89
C SER A 172 8.44 -18.50 -32.29
N ASP A 173 7.71 -19.22 -31.44
CA ASP A 173 6.38 -19.75 -31.72
C ASP A 173 5.46 -19.61 -30.49
N VAL A 174 4.21 -19.18 -30.72
CA VAL A 174 3.17 -19.06 -29.70
C VAL A 174 2.14 -20.15 -29.93
N VAL A 175 2.02 -21.10 -29.00
CA VAL A 175 1.03 -22.18 -29.06
C VAL A 175 -0.09 -21.88 -28.05
N LEU A 176 -1.32 -21.73 -28.53
CA LEU A 176 -2.53 -21.59 -27.69
C LEU A 176 -3.04 -22.97 -27.28
N MET A 177 -3.19 -23.21 -25.97
CA MET A 177 -3.72 -24.47 -25.43
C MET A 177 -5.06 -24.27 -24.71
N ASP A 178 -5.95 -25.26 -24.87
CA ASP A 178 -7.24 -25.35 -24.17
C ASP A 178 -7.06 -26.00 -22.78
N TYR A 179 -7.28 -25.20 -21.74
CA TYR A 179 -7.05 -25.55 -20.34
C TYR A 179 -8.14 -26.43 -19.70
N THR A 180 -9.22 -26.76 -20.42
CA THR A 180 -10.35 -27.52 -19.87
C THR A 180 -10.01 -28.97 -19.48
N LYS A 181 -8.84 -29.50 -19.83
CA LYS A 181 -8.48 -30.92 -19.60
C LYS A 181 -7.59 -31.23 -18.39
N ILE A 182 -7.11 -30.24 -17.62
CA ILE A 182 -6.02 -30.46 -16.63
C ILE A 182 -6.49 -30.51 -15.16
N ASN A 183 -7.73 -30.10 -14.84
CA ASN A 183 -8.17 -29.87 -13.44
C ASN A 183 -8.61 -31.10 -12.60
N ASN A 184 -8.30 -32.34 -13.00
CA ASN A 184 -8.79 -33.53 -12.27
C ASN A 184 -7.84 -34.10 -11.20
N ALA A 185 -6.78 -33.41 -10.79
CA ALA A 185 -5.86 -33.95 -9.78
C ALA A 185 -5.34 -32.87 -8.84
N THR A 186 -5.97 -32.69 -7.66
CA THR A 186 -5.34 -32.36 -6.36
C THR A 186 -6.38 -32.11 -5.26
N THR A 187 -6.57 -33.05 -4.34
CA THR A 187 -7.16 -32.79 -3.00
C THR A 187 -6.48 -33.68 -1.96
N SER A 188 -5.82 -33.08 -0.97
CA SER A 188 -5.37 -33.74 0.27
C SER A 188 -4.99 -32.66 1.28
N TYR A 189 -5.75 -32.53 2.38
CA TYR A 189 -5.34 -32.12 3.74
C TYR A 189 -6.60 -31.77 4.59
N ALA A 190 -7.13 -32.75 5.35
CA ALA A 190 -8.02 -32.51 6.51
C ALA A 190 -8.14 -33.80 7.33
N LYS A 191 -7.56 -33.88 8.54
CA LYS A 191 -7.53 -35.11 9.36
C LYS A 191 -8.11 -35.07 10.79
N PRO A 192 -8.63 -33.97 11.36
CA PRO A 192 -9.46 -34.08 12.57
C PRO A 192 -10.96 -34.27 12.29
N GLY A 193 -11.47 -33.77 11.15
CA GLY A 193 -12.89 -33.86 10.81
C GLY A 193 -13.36 -35.24 10.33
N LEU A 194 -12.43 -36.15 9.99
CA LEU A 194 -12.79 -37.40 9.33
C LEU A 194 -13.62 -38.32 10.25
N PHE A 195 -13.40 -38.31 11.56
CA PHE A 195 -14.15 -39.17 12.47
C PHE A 195 -15.60 -38.68 12.66
N SER A 196 -15.82 -37.38 12.84
CA SER A 196 -17.18 -36.83 12.95
C SER A 196 -17.92 -36.90 11.61
N ILE A 197 -17.21 -36.74 10.48
CA ILE A 197 -17.75 -36.90 9.13
C ILE A 197 -18.07 -38.38 8.87
N VAL A 198 -17.20 -39.33 9.21
CA VAL A 198 -17.49 -40.76 9.04
C VAL A 198 -18.65 -41.20 9.92
N LEU A 199 -18.72 -40.72 11.17
CA LEU A 199 -19.84 -41.01 12.06
C LEU A 199 -21.15 -40.36 11.58
N SER A 200 -21.11 -39.12 11.11
CA SER A 200 -22.31 -38.46 10.56
C SER A 200 -22.74 -39.07 9.24
N ILE A 201 -21.79 -39.51 8.39
CA ILE A 201 -22.08 -40.27 7.17
C ILE A 201 -22.70 -41.62 7.54
N PHE A 202 -22.21 -42.33 8.56
CA PHE A 202 -22.80 -43.60 8.99
C PHE A 202 -24.24 -43.42 9.49
N LEU A 203 -24.46 -42.40 10.33
CA LEU A 203 -25.79 -42.06 10.84
C LEU A 203 -26.72 -41.53 9.72
N SER A 204 -26.19 -40.79 8.75
CA SER A 204 -26.95 -40.27 7.61
C SER A 204 -27.26 -41.35 6.58
N ILE A 205 -26.32 -42.26 6.28
CA ILE A 205 -26.57 -43.43 5.42
C ILE A 205 -27.59 -44.35 6.08
N HIS A 206 -27.49 -44.55 7.40
CA HIS A 206 -28.48 -45.34 8.12
C HIS A 206 -29.85 -44.64 8.11
N GLY A 207 -29.90 -43.32 8.34
CA GLY A 207 -31.11 -42.50 8.23
C GLY A 207 -31.73 -42.50 6.83
N VAL A 208 -30.93 -42.47 5.76
CA VAL A 208 -31.39 -42.53 4.37
C VAL A 208 -31.87 -43.94 4.00
N ALA A 209 -31.16 -44.98 4.43
CA ALA A 209 -31.60 -46.37 4.27
C ALA A 209 -32.92 -46.63 5.01
N MET A 210 -33.09 -45.96 6.15
CA MET A 210 -34.31 -45.95 6.93
C MET A 210 -35.47 -45.28 6.18
N VAL A 211 -35.27 -44.10 5.59
CA VAL A 211 -36.31 -43.38 4.81
C VAL A 211 -36.70 -44.11 3.50
N THR A 212 -35.81 -44.94 2.94
CA THR A 212 -36.02 -45.58 1.62
C THR A 212 -36.55 -47.01 1.68
N SER A 213 -36.55 -47.68 2.84
CA SER A 213 -37.08 -49.05 2.97
C SER A 213 -38.59 -49.05 3.31
N ASN A 214 -39.41 -49.72 2.49
CA ASN A 214 -40.88 -49.77 2.64
C ASN A 214 -41.38 -50.63 3.83
N GLY A 215 -40.49 -51.10 4.71
CA GLY A 215 -40.84 -51.91 5.89
C GLY A 215 -41.20 -51.05 7.09
N VAL A 216 -42.44 -50.54 7.16
CA VAL A 216 -42.92 -49.64 8.23
C VAL A 216 -42.71 -50.20 9.65
N PHE A 217 -42.77 -51.52 9.83
CA PHE A 217 -42.65 -52.16 11.15
C PHE A 217 -41.21 -52.26 11.69
N LEU A 218 -40.27 -52.80 10.91
CA LEU A 218 -38.85 -52.92 11.31
C LEU A 218 -38.17 -51.55 11.51
N HIS A 219 -38.65 -50.55 10.78
CA HIS A 219 -38.16 -49.17 10.85
C HIS A 219 -38.52 -48.47 12.17
N ASN A 220 -39.76 -48.63 12.64
CA ASN A 220 -40.20 -47.99 13.88
C ASN A 220 -39.56 -48.62 15.13
N GLU A 221 -39.34 -49.93 15.14
CA GLU A 221 -38.70 -50.62 16.27
C GLU A 221 -37.22 -50.24 16.41
N SER A 222 -36.49 -50.14 15.29
CA SER A 222 -35.08 -49.75 15.30
C SER A 222 -34.89 -48.29 15.70
N ILE A 223 -35.73 -47.37 15.20
CA ILE A 223 -35.72 -45.96 15.66
C ILE A 223 -36.05 -45.88 17.15
N ALA A 224 -37.06 -46.61 17.62
CA ALA A 224 -37.40 -46.67 19.03
C ALA A 224 -36.24 -47.21 19.88
N ALA A 225 -35.55 -48.26 19.42
CA ALA A 225 -34.38 -48.82 20.10
C ALA A 225 -33.20 -47.82 20.16
N TYR A 226 -32.90 -47.12 19.06
CA TYR A 226 -31.84 -46.09 19.04
C TYR A 226 -32.16 -44.90 19.94
N LEU A 227 -33.40 -44.42 19.91
CA LEU A 227 -33.84 -43.34 20.78
C LEU A 227 -33.80 -43.76 22.25
N LEU A 228 -34.27 -44.96 22.57
CA LEU A 228 -34.25 -45.50 23.93
C LEU A 228 -32.81 -45.66 24.43
N PHE A 229 -31.93 -46.25 23.62
CA PHE A 229 -30.52 -46.45 23.97
C PHE A 229 -29.78 -45.12 24.13
N GLY A 230 -29.91 -44.21 23.15
CA GLY A 230 -29.29 -42.89 23.20
C GLY A 230 -29.76 -42.08 24.40
N THR A 231 -31.06 -42.12 24.71
CA THR A 231 -31.62 -41.42 25.88
C THR A 231 -31.13 -42.03 27.19
N LEU A 232 -31.07 -43.36 27.28
CA LEU A 232 -30.59 -44.04 28.49
C LEU A 232 -29.11 -43.72 28.76
N VAL A 233 -28.27 -43.75 27.73
CA VAL A 233 -26.87 -43.31 27.84
C VAL A 233 -26.79 -41.83 28.23
N GLY A 234 -27.59 -40.96 27.60
CA GLY A 234 -27.62 -39.53 27.92
C GLY A 234 -28.02 -39.23 29.37
N VAL A 235 -29.04 -39.90 29.89
CA VAL A 235 -29.48 -39.79 31.29
C VAL A 235 -28.39 -40.27 32.25
N LEU A 236 -27.76 -41.42 31.96
CA LEU A 236 -26.66 -41.94 32.78
C LEU A 236 -25.47 -40.98 32.80
N CYS A 237 -25.10 -40.40 31.66
CA CYS A 237 -24.05 -39.38 31.57
C CYS A 237 -24.39 -38.13 32.40
N ILE A 238 -25.62 -37.61 32.31
CA ILE A 238 -26.04 -36.44 33.10
C ILE A 238 -26.04 -36.75 34.59
N ILE A 239 -26.54 -37.92 35.01
CA ILE A 239 -26.56 -38.32 36.42
C ILE A 239 -25.13 -38.44 36.94
N PHE A 240 -24.26 -39.14 36.21
CA PHE A 240 -22.86 -39.30 36.60
C PHE A 240 -22.14 -37.95 36.71
N ASP A 241 -22.29 -37.09 35.70
CA ASP A 241 -21.68 -35.77 35.68
C ASP A 241 -22.22 -34.85 36.80
N SER A 242 -23.53 -34.95 37.09
CA SER A 242 -24.16 -34.21 38.20
C SER A 242 -23.67 -34.68 39.56
N VAL A 243 -23.46 -36.00 39.75
CA VAL A 243 -22.91 -36.58 40.97
C VAL A 243 -21.46 -36.15 41.17
N MET A 244 -20.64 -36.24 40.11
CA MET A 244 -19.23 -35.85 40.16
C MET A 244 -19.07 -34.35 40.46
N ASN A 245 -19.98 -33.52 39.96
CA ASN A 245 -19.94 -32.06 40.14
C ASN A 245 -20.86 -31.54 41.25
N TYR A 246 -21.44 -32.40 42.10
CA TYR A 246 -22.45 -31.99 43.11
C TYR A 246 -21.97 -30.86 44.02
N LYS A 247 -20.70 -30.89 44.47
CA LYS A 247 -20.13 -29.82 45.32
C LYS A 247 -20.05 -28.47 44.59
N ASN A 248 -19.72 -28.50 43.29
CA ASN A 248 -19.65 -27.30 42.45
C ASN A 248 -21.07 -26.75 42.18
N ILE A 249 -22.04 -27.63 41.93
CA ILE A 249 -23.46 -27.28 41.79
C ILE A 249 -24.00 -26.66 43.08
N GLN A 250 -23.66 -27.22 44.25
CA GLN A 250 -24.07 -26.69 45.55
C GLN A 250 -23.48 -25.29 45.81
N LYS A 251 -22.22 -25.06 45.41
CA LYS A 251 -21.51 -23.79 45.64
C LYS A 251 -21.96 -22.69 44.68
N ASN A 252 -22.13 -23.01 43.40
CA ASN A 252 -22.29 -22.01 42.34
C ASN A 252 -23.68 -22.03 41.67
N GLY A 253 -24.55 -22.96 42.05
CA GLY A 253 -25.88 -23.14 41.49
C GLY A 253 -25.90 -23.97 40.19
N LEU A 254 -27.09 -24.52 39.88
CA LEU A 254 -27.31 -25.36 38.71
C LEU A 254 -27.11 -24.59 37.39
N GLY A 255 -27.39 -23.28 37.36
CA GLY A 255 -27.23 -22.46 36.17
C GLY A 255 -25.79 -22.37 35.69
N LYS A 256 -24.82 -22.17 36.59
CA LYS A 256 -23.40 -22.13 36.22
C LYS A 256 -22.95 -23.48 35.66
N PHE A 257 -23.37 -24.57 36.30
CA PHE A 257 -23.09 -25.92 35.82
C PHE A 257 -23.65 -26.19 34.41
N MET A 258 -24.88 -25.77 34.13
CA MET A 258 -25.52 -26.02 32.84
C MET A 258 -25.03 -25.13 31.69
N PHE A 259 -24.60 -23.90 31.97
CA PHE A 259 -24.30 -22.91 30.91
C PHE A 259 -22.85 -22.44 30.85
N PHE A 260 -22.10 -22.43 31.96
CA PHE A 260 -20.74 -21.89 32.03
C PHE A 260 -19.67 -22.99 32.01
N ASP A 261 -19.92 -24.10 32.71
CA ASP A 261 -18.95 -25.19 32.83
C ASP A 261 -19.01 -26.17 31.62
N ASP A 262 -19.87 -25.89 30.63
CA ASP A 262 -20.02 -26.66 29.39
C ASP A 262 -20.11 -25.72 28.18
N PRO A 263 -18.96 -25.34 27.58
CA PRO A 263 -18.90 -24.33 26.52
C PRO A 263 -19.57 -24.81 25.21
N PHE A 264 -19.79 -26.12 25.06
CA PHE A 264 -20.44 -26.70 23.89
C PHE A 264 -21.91 -27.02 24.13
N HIS A 265 -22.43 -26.78 25.34
CA HIS A 265 -23.82 -27.01 25.73
C HIS A 265 -24.29 -28.46 25.52
N ILE A 266 -23.36 -29.43 25.57
CA ILE A 266 -23.62 -30.86 25.44
C ILE A 266 -24.66 -31.33 26.46
N ARG A 267 -24.62 -30.81 27.70
CA ARG A 267 -25.59 -31.11 28.76
C ARG A 267 -27.02 -30.71 28.38
N ILE A 268 -27.17 -29.59 27.70
CA ILE A 268 -28.49 -29.11 27.22
C ILE A 268 -28.99 -30.04 26.12
N ASP A 269 -28.12 -30.44 25.19
CA ASP A 269 -28.47 -31.36 24.10
C ASP A 269 -28.85 -32.75 24.63
N LEU A 270 -28.17 -33.24 25.67
CA LEU A 270 -28.53 -34.48 26.36
C LEU A 270 -29.90 -34.39 27.06
N ILE A 271 -30.26 -33.24 27.66
CA ILE A 271 -31.60 -33.04 28.23
C ILE A 271 -32.66 -32.97 27.13
N GLN A 272 -32.37 -32.31 26.01
CA GLN A 272 -33.27 -32.26 24.86
C GLN A 272 -33.52 -33.66 24.28
N LEU A 273 -32.53 -34.55 24.30
CA LEU A 273 -32.70 -35.94 23.88
C LEU A 273 -33.74 -36.67 24.75
N VAL A 274 -33.73 -36.44 26.07
CA VAL A 274 -34.76 -36.96 26.98
C VAL A 274 -36.14 -36.38 26.65
N ALA A 275 -36.21 -35.07 26.35
CA ALA A 275 -37.46 -34.43 25.96
C ALA A 275 -38.03 -35.00 24.65
N ILE A 276 -37.16 -35.32 23.67
CA ILE A 276 -37.57 -36.00 22.42
C ILE A 276 -38.19 -37.35 22.74
N LEU A 277 -37.58 -38.16 23.61
CA LEU A 277 -38.14 -39.46 23.99
C LEU A 277 -39.54 -39.33 24.61
N ILE A 278 -39.72 -38.38 25.53
CA ILE A 278 -41.03 -38.12 26.16
C ILE A 278 -42.06 -37.72 25.10
N LEU A 279 -41.69 -36.84 24.17
CA LEU A 279 -42.58 -36.40 23.10
C LEU A 279 -42.93 -37.52 22.12
N VAL A 280 -42.01 -38.44 21.84
CA VAL A 280 -42.25 -39.63 21.03
C VAL A 280 -43.26 -40.55 21.73
N ILE A 281 -43.10 -40.78 23.03
CA ILE A 281 -44.07 -41.57 23.83
C ILE A 281 -45.45 -40.92 23.79
N ILE A 282 -45.53 -39.60 23.99
CA ILE A 282 -46.78 -38.84 23.89
C ILE A 282 -47.37 -38.98 22.48
N ASN A 283 -46.54 -38.88 21.42
CA ASN A 283 -47.02 -39.05 20.05
C ASN A 283 -47.62 -40.43 19.83
N ILE A 284 -46.96 -41.49 20.31
CA ILE A 284 -47.47 -42.87 20.23
C ILE A 284 -48.81 -43.01 20.96
N ILE A 285 -48.93 -42.44 22.17
CA ILE A 285 -50.19 -42.46 22.94
C ILE A 285 -51.30 -41.71 22.19
N VAL A 286 -51.02 -40.51 21.67
CA VAL A 286 -52.00 -39.69 20.93
C VAL A 286 -52.46 -40.38 19.65
N VAL A 287 -51.54 -41.01 18.91
CA VAL A 287 -51.86 -41.73 17.67
C VAL A 287 -52.63 -43.02 17.96
N SER A 288 -52.30 -43.74 19.03
CA SER A 288 -52.97 -45.01 19.37
C SER A 288 -54.36 -44.82 20.00
N THR A 289 -54.64 -43.66 20.61
CA THR A 289 -55.92 -43.38 21.28
C THR A 289 -56.92 -42.61 20.41
N THR A 290 -56.47 -41.98 19.32
CA THR A 290 -57.37 -41.24 18.42
C THR A 290 -57.91 -42.15 17.31
N SER A 291 -59.17 -42.58 17.47
CA SER A 291 -59.97 -43.16 16.37
C SER A 291 -60.07 -42.18 15.19
N GLU A 292 -60.19 -42.69 13.96
CA GLU A 292 -60.17 -41.87 12.73
C GLU A 292 -61.18 -40.72 12.71
N ASN A 293 -62.26 -40.83 13.50
CA ASN A 293 -63.34 -39.83 13.58
C ASN A 293 -63.23 -38.89 14.80
N ASN A 294 -62.18 -38.98 15.61
CA ASN A 294 -62.07 -38.20 16.84
C ASN A 294 -61.42 -36.83 16.56
N PRO A 295 -62.06 -35.70 16.92
CA PRO A 295 -61.48 -34.34 16.76
C PRO A 295 -60.12 -34.15 17.44
N GLY A 296 -59.75 -35.03 18.40
CA GLY A 296 -58.41 -35.07 18.99
C GLY A 296 -57.27 -35.31 17.99
N ARG A 297 -57.55 -35.80 16.77
CA ARG A 297 -56.55 -35.98 15.71
C ARG A 297 -55.91 -34.65 15.27
N ALA A 298 -56.56 -33.51 15.51
CA ALA A 298 -55.97 -32.19 15.27
C ALA A 298 -54.73 -31.89 16.15
N ALA A 299 -54.53 -32.60 17.26
CA ALA A 299 -53.38 -32.44 18.13
C ALA A 299 -52.14 -33.26 17.69
N GLU A 300 -52.29 -34.22 16.77
CA GLU A 300 -51.22 -35.09 16.26
C GLU A 300 -49.99 -34.33 15.69
N PRO A 301 -50.14 -33.20 14.97
CA PRO A 301 -49.00 -32.45 14.44
C PRO A 301 -48.13 -31.79 15.51
N ILE A 302 -48.68 -31.50 16.70
CA ILE A 302 -48.00 -30.69 17.73
C ILE A 302 -46.77 -31.43 18.30
N PRO A 303 -46.88 -32.69 18.80
CA PRO A 303 -45.71 -33.44 19.25
C PRO A 303 -44.69 -33.66 18.12
N ARG A 304 -45.14 -33.91 16.88
CA ARG A 304 -44.24 -34.09 15.73
C ARG A 304 -43.42 -32.83 15.43
N PHE A 305 -44.05 -31.66 15.48
CA PHE A 305 -43.38 -30.38 15.33
C PHE A 305 -42.31 -30.18 16.42
N LEU A 306 -42.67 -30.43 17.69
CA LEU A 306 -41.74 -30.28 18.80
C LEU A 306 -40.55 -31.25 18.72
N ILE A 307 -40.79 -32.51 18.33
CA ILE A 307 -39.73 -33.50 18.09
C ILE A 307 -38.74 -32.97 17.03
N ASN A 308 -39.24 -32.47 15.90
CA ASN A 308 -38.40 -31.92 14.83
C ASN A 308 -37.62 -30.69 15.30
N CYS A 309 -38.23 -29.79 16.09
CA CYS A 309 -37.54 -28.64 16.67
C CYS A 309 -36.39 -29.07 17.59
N PHE A 310 -36.62 -29.99 18.52
CA PHE A 310 -35.57 -30.46 19.43
C PHE A 310 -34.47 -31.24 18.68
N PHE A 311 -34.83 -32.00 17.65
CA PHE A 311 -33.84 -32.69 16.84
C PHE A 311 -32.89 -31.71 16.12
N ILE A 312 -33.42 -30.62 15.55
CA ILE A 312 -32.60 -29.55 14.96
C ILE A 312 -31.71 -28.88 16.02
N MET A 313 -32.22 -28.71 17.24
CA MET A 313 -31.46 -28.10 18.34
C MET A 313 -30.26 -28.95 18.79
N ILE A 314 -30.41 -30.28 18.88
CA ILE A 314 -29.33 -31.22 19.21
C ILE A 314 -28.25 -31.27 18.11
N CYS A 315 -28.62 -31.03 16.84
CA CYS A 315 -27.68 -30.96 15.72
C CYS A 315 -26.88 -29.63 15.67
N GLY A 316 -26.62 -29.00 16.82
CA GLY A 316 -25.87 -27.75 16.96
C GLY A 316 -26.72 -26.47 16.96
N GLY A 317 -28.05 -26.59 16.89
CA GLY A 317 -28.95 -25.44 17.00
C GLY A 317 -28.88 -24.74 18.37
N SER A 318 -28.68 -25.49 19.46
CA SER A 318 -28.50 -24.93 20.82
C SER A 318 -27.32 -23.97 20.89
N ALA A 319 -26.14 -24.40 20.45
CA ALA A 319 -24.94 -23.57 20.42
C ALA A 319 -25.10 -22.35 19.50
N MET A 320 -25.70 -22.54 18.32
CA MET A 320 -25.94 -21.44 17.38
C MET A 320 -26.88 -20.37 17.95
N ILE A 321 -27.96 -20.75 18.63
CA ILE A 321 -28.90 -19.80 19.25
C ILE A 321 -28.23 -19.05 20.40
N ILE A 322 -27.46 -19.73 21.24
CA ILE A 322 -26.76 -19.09 22.36
C ILE A 322 -25.73 -18.09 21.84
N GLU A 323 -24.95 -18.45 20.82
CA GLU A 323 -23.99 -17.55 20.20
C GLU A 323 -24.69 -16.37 19.50
N LEU A 324 -25.85 -16.59 18.88
CA LEU A 324 -26.67 -15.52 18.33
C LEU A 324 -27.20 -14.57 19.42
N ILE A 325 -27.67 -15.11 20.55
CA ILE A 325 -28.11 -14.31 21.71
C ILE A 325 -26.96 -13.52 22.29
N ASN A 326 -25.78 -14.12 22.45
CA ASN A 326 -24.56 -13.46 22.90
C ASN A 326 -24.21 -12.34 21.93
N LYS A 327 -24.18 -12.60 20.62
CA LYS A 327 -23.92 -11.60 19.58
C LYS A 327 -24.93 -10.45 19.60
N ILE A 328 -26.22 -10.72 19.84
CA ILE A 328 -27.26 -9.69 19.97
C ILE A 328 -27.07 -8.88 21.26
N ARG A 329 -26.75 -9.53 22.38
CA ARG A 329 -26.44 -8.88 23.66
C ARG A 329 -25.19 -8.00 23.55
N PHE A 330 -24.14 -8.49 22.90
CA PHE A 330 -22.92 -7.75 22.61
C PHE A 330 -23.18 -6.57 21.67
N ARG A 331 -24.00 -6.75 20.62
CA ARG A 331 -24.41 -5.64 19.74
C ARG A 331 -25.20 -4.54 20.48
N ARG A 332 -26.05 -4.90 21.44
CA ARG A 332 -26.77 -3.91 22.27
C ARG A 332 -25.84 -3.20 23.26
N LYS A 333 -24.84 -3.90 23.81
CA LYS A 333 -23.83 -3.31 24.71
C LYS A 333 -22.74 -2.52 23.97
N SER A 334 -22.51 -2.78 22.69
CA SER A 334 -21.50 -2.11 21.86
C SER A 334 -21.65 -0.59 21.72
N LYS A 335 -22.81 -0.01 22.07
CA LYS A 335 -22.97 1.45 22.14
C LYS A 335 -22.39 2.07 23.42
N ASP A 336 -22.22 1.30 24.48
CA ASP A 336 -21.62 1.74 25.76
C ASP A 336 -20.16 1.25 25.94
N ASN A 337 -19.64 0.44 25.01
CA ASN A 337 -18.36 -0.28 25.15
C ASN A 337 -17.09 0.58 25.07
N ILE A 338 -17.15 1.84 24.64
CA ILE A 338 -15.98 2.72 24.69
C ILE A 338 -15.56 2.99 26.14
N VAL A 339 -16.50 2.95 27.10
CA VAL A 339 -16.23 3.17 28.53
C VAL A 339 -15.81 1.87 29.24
N ARG A 340 -16.22 0.69 28.76
CA ARG A 340 -15.91 -0.60 29.41
C ARG A 340 -14.55 -1.20 29.02
N GLN A 341 -13.97 -0.82 27.89
CA GLN A 341 -12.65 -1.31 27.52
C GLN A 341 -11.59 -0.86 28.53
N GLU A 342 -11.76 0.32 29.14
CA GLU A 342 -10.93 0.76 30.27
C GLU A 342 -11.09 -0.11 31.53
N ASP A 343 -12.27 -0.69 31.78
CA ASP A 343 -12.52 -1.55 32.96
C ASP A 343 -11.93 -2.96 32.82
N GLU A 344 -11.95 -3.55 31.61
CA GLU A 344 -11.33 -4.87 31.35
C GLU A 344 -9.80 -4.79 31.40
N ASP A 345 -9.21 -3.72 30.87
CA ASP A 345 -7.77 -3.46 30.95
C ASP A 345 -7.31 -3.27 32.42
N VAL A 346 -8.19 -2.74 33.29
CA VAL A 346 -7.95 -2.64 34.74
C VAL A 346 -7.98 -4.01 35.42
N GLU A 347 -8.84 -4.94 34.97
CA GLU A 347 -8.96 -6.25 35.61
C GLU A 347 -7.72 -7.13 35.38
N ILE A 348 -7.23 -7.22 34.14
CA ILE A 348 -6.01 -7.98 33.87
C ILE A 348 -4.78 -7.37 34.55
N THR A 349 -4.66 -6.04 34.55
CA THR A 349 -3.57 -5.34 35.23
C THR A 349 -3.59 -5.59 36.74
N LYS A 350 -4.78 -5.71 37.34
CA LYS A 350 -4.96 -6.08 38.74
C LYS A 350 -4.51 -7.52 39.03
N TYR A 351 -4.80 -8.47 38.14
CA TYR A 351 -4.29 -9.84 38.29
C TYR A 351 -2.77 -9.92 38.08
N LEU A 352 -2.23 -9.21 37.09
CA LEU A 352 -0.78 -9.15 36.84
C LEU A 352 0.01 -8.47 37.97
N SER A 353 -0.67 -7.68 38.81
CA SER A 353 -0.09 -7.13 40.04
C SER A 353 0.07 -8.16 41.16
N ASN A 354 -0.57 -9.33 41.05
CA ASN A 354 -0.40 -10.44 41.98
C ASN A 354 0.77 -11.33 41.51
N ASN A 355 1.79 -11.49 42.35
CA ASN A 355 3.00 -12.26 42.03
C ASN A 355 2.71 -13.73 41.67
N ASP A 356 1.75 -14.38 42.32
CA ASP A 356 1.42 -15.79 42.05
C ASP A 356 0.76 -15.93 40.68
N PHE A 357 -0.13 -15.00 40.33
CA PHE A 357 -0.76 -14.98 39.02
C PHE A 357 0.25 -14.60 37.94
N MET A 358 1.15 -13.64 38.21
CA MET A 358 2.21 -13.25 37.28
C MET A 358 3.14 -14.42 36.96
N GLN A 359 3.52 -15.22 37.97
CA GLN A 359 4.31 -16.43 37.76
C GLN A 359 3.54 -17.46 36.93
N LEU A 360 2.26 -17.70 37.24
CA LEU A 360 1.43 -18.62 36.48
C LEU A 360 1.26 -18.16 35.02
N PHE A 361 1.10 -16.86 34.79
CA PHE A 361 0.95 -16.27 33.48
C PHE A 361 2.26 -16.32 32.69
N GLU A 362 3.41 -16.18 33.36
CA GLU A 362 4.74 -16.39 32.77
C GLU A 362 4.96 -17.84 32.35
N ASP A 363 4.65 -18.81 33.22
CA ASP A 363 4.71 -20.24 32.89
C ASP A 363 3.78 -20.59 31.72
N TYR A 364 2.62 -19.92 31.63
CA TYR A 364 1.69 -20.06 30.52
C TYR A 364 2.27 -19.46 29.23
N SER A 365 2.78 -18.24 29.28
CA SER A 365 3.39 -17.56 28.13
C SER A 365 4.64 -18.27 27.63
N GLU A 366 5.44 -18.88 28.49
CA GLU A 366 6.58 -19.71 28.10
C GLU A 366 6.11 -20.93 27.28
N LYS A 367 5.03 -21.60 27.71
CA LYS A 367 4.46 -22.77 27.01
C LYS A 367 3.82 -22.40 25.68
N GLU A 368 3.20 -21.23 25.60
CA GLU A 368 2.60 -20.70 24.36
C GLU A 368 3.61 -19.95 23.46
N MET A 369 4.91 -19.93 23.82
CA MET A 369 5.96 -19.22 23.08
C MET A 369 5.64 -17.73 22.86
N SER A 370 5.16 -17.07 23.92
CA SER A 370 4.72 -15.65 23.93
C SER A 370 5.37 -14.83 25.04
N LEU A 371 6.53 -15.28 25.53
CA LEU A 371 7.25 -14.73 26.68
C LEU A 371 7.69 -13.27 26.46
N GLU A 372 7.88 -12.86 25.22
CA GLU A 372 8.18 -11.48 24.82
C GLU A 372 7.13 -10.48 25.34
N ASN A 373 5.85 -10.85 25.35
CA ASN A 373 4.78 -9.96 25.82
C ASN A 373 4.89 -9.71 27.33
N ILE A 374 5.21 -10.74 28.11
CA ILE A 374 5.42 -10.63 29.56
C ILE A 374 6.67 -9.83 29.87
N ASN A 375 7.78 -10.10 29.18
CA ASN A 375 9.03 -9.40 29.40
C ASN A 375 8.90 -7.91 29.10
N ALA A 376 8.21 -7.56 28.02
CA ALA A 376 7.88 -6.18 27.71
C ALA A 376 7.01 -5.54 28.79
N TYR A 377 5.98 -6.24 29.28
CA TYR A 377 5.14 -5.76 30.37
C TYR A 377 5.94 -5.51 31.65
N LYS A 378 6.84 -6.43 32.04
CA LYS A 378 7.74 -6.25 33.20
C LYS A 378 8.63 -5.01 33.04
N LEU A 379 9.18 -4.79 31.84
CA LEU A 379 9.99 -3.60 31.54
C LEU A 379 9.15 -2.31 31.60
N ILE A 380 7.94 -2.32 31.05
CA ILE A 380 6.99 -1.19 31.14
C ILE A 380 6.64 -0.89 32.60
N MET A 381 6.37 -1.91 33.42
CA MET A 381 6.08 -1.73 34.84
C MET A 381 7.29 -1.15 35.60
N LYS A 382 8.50 -1.59 35.26
CA LYS A 382 9.75 -1.01 35.80
C LYS A 382 9.88 0.47 35.45
N ILE A 383 9.57 0.85 34.20
CA ILE A 383 9.54 2.26 33.76
C ILE A 383 8.46 3.05 34.52
N THR A 384 7.24 2.54 34.60
CA THR A 384 6.11 3.19 35.29
C THR A 384 6.40 3.40 36.77
N ASN A 385 6.98 2.40 37.45
CA ASN A 385 7.35 2.52 38.87
C ASN A 385 8.45 3.56 39.10
N GLN A 386 9.36 3.76 38.14
CA GLN A 386 10.36 4.84 38.21
C GLN A 386 9.75 6.23 38.00
N VAL A 387 8.80 6.37 37.07
CA VAL A 387 8.16 7.65 36.74
C VAL A 387 7.11 8.06 37.79
N GLY A 388 6.42 7.10 38.42
CA GLY A 388 5.34 7.34 39.39
C GLY A 388 5.79 7.93 40.74
N GLY A 389 7.09 8.00 41.01
CA GLY A 389 7.62 8.72 42.17
C GLY A 389 7.56 10.24 41.95
N SER A 390 7.38 11.02 43.03
CA SER A 390 7.25 12.49 42.99
C SER A 390 8.43 13.25 42.33
N GLU A 391 9.55 12.56 42.05
CA GLU A 391 10.74 13.10 41.37
C GLU A 391 11.19 12.22 40.19
N GLY A 392 10.36 11.30 39.72
CA GLY A 392 10.73 10.26 38.75
C GLY A 392 11.23 10.80 37.41
N LYS A 393 12.55 10.90 37.24
CA LYS A 393 13.17 11.12 35.92
C LYS A 393 13.11 9.82 35.13
N LEU A 394 12.54 9.89 33.94
CA LEU A 394 12.45 8.78 33.00
C LEU A 394 13.86 8.40 32.53
N ASN A 395 14.31 7.18 32.87
CA ASN A 395 15.62 6.69 32.45
C ASN A 395 15.60 6.37 30.94
N SER A 396 16.41 7.10 30.16
CA SER A 396 16.54 6.90 28.71
C SER A 396 17.07 5.51 28.34
N GLU A 397 17.85 4.86 29.22
CA GLU A 397 18.38 3.52 28.97
C GLU A 397 17.26 2.48 28.89
N LEU A 398 16.30 2.52 29.82
CA LEU A 398 15.16 1.59 29.84
C LEU A 398 14.23 1.77 28.65
N LEU A 399 14.06 3.01 28.17
CA LEU A 399 13.29 3.26 26.95
C LEU A 399 14.02 2.77 25.70
N SER A 400 15.34 2.90 25.66
CA SER A 400 16.16 2.36 24.58
C SER A 400 16.13 0.83 24.59
N GLU A 401 16.15 0.19 25.76
CA GLU A 401 15.96 -1.25 25.94
C GLU A 401 14.58 -1.68 25.42
N LEU A 402 13.52 -0.97 25.81
CA LEU A 402 12.17 -1.22 25.31
C LEU A 402 12.09 -1.09 23.79
N GLU A 403 12.79 -0.10 23.22
CA GLU A 403 12.84 0.10 21.76
C GLU A 403 13.58 -1.03 21.05
N SER A 404 14.80 -1.34 21.51
CA SER A 404 15.70 -2.28 20.85
C SER A 404 15.20 -3.70 20.91
N ASP A 405 14.58 -4.08 22.02
CA ASP A 405 14.27 -5.47 22.30
C ASP A 405 12.86 -5.83 21.85
N PHE A 406 11.92 -4.88 21.91
CA PHE A 406 10.48 -5.17 21.72
C PHE A 406 9.79 -4.40 20.60
N ILE A 407 10.18 -3.16 20.30
CA ILE A 407 9.42 -2.27 19.39
C ILE A 407 10.02 -2.21 17.98
N LYS A 408 11.35 -2.27 17.88
CA LYS A 408 12.06 -2.11 16.62
C LYS A 408 11.84 -3.33 15.73
N ILE A 409 11.52 -3.10 14.46
CA ILE A 409 11.36 -4.18 13.46
C ILE A 409 12.65 -5.00 13.40
N GLY A 410 12.51 -6.32 13.54
CA GLY A 410 13.62 -7.27 13.60
C GLY A 410 14.29 -7.37 14.97
N SER A 411 13.65 -6.88 16.04
CA SER A 411 14.14 -7.13 17.40
C SER A 411 13.97 -8.61 17.78
N ILE A 412 14.78 -9.07 18.73
CA ILE A 412 14.78 -10.48 19.18
C ILE A 412 13.41 -10.86 19.77
N HIS A 413 12.73 -9.88 20.37
CA HIS A 413 11.43 -10.02 21.03
C HIS A 413 10.39 -9.08 20.41
N GLU A 414 10.37 -8.95 19.07
CA GLU A 414 9.47 -8.03 18.34
C GLU A 414 8.00 -8.28 18.70
N LEU A 415 7.35 -7.24 19.23
CA LEU A 415 5.95 -7.28 19.59
C LEU A 415 5.06 -6.82 18.44
N ASN A 416 3.92 -7.49 18.30
CA ASN A 416 2.86 -7.05 17.41
C ASN A 416 2.05 -5.89 18.04
N ILE A 417 2.66 -4.71 18.11
CA ILE A 417 2.02 -3.52 18.67
C ILE A 417 1.29 -2.69 17.60
N PRO A 418 0.15 -2.07 17.94
CA PRO A 418 -0.49 -1.08 17.09
C PRO A 418 0.46 0.07 16.72
N SER A 419 0.35 0.55 15.49
CA SER A 419 1.25 1.57 14.94
C SER A 419 1.17 2.91 15.68
N ASP A 420 0.04 3.23 16.30
CA ASP A 420 -0.14 4.43 17.13
C ASP A 420 0.63 4.35 18.45
N ILE A 421 0.76 3.15 19.05
CA ILE A 421 1.55 2.91 20.26
C ILE A 421 3.05 2.99 19.94
N ALA A 422 3.49 2.31 18.88
CA ALA A 422 4.87 2.40 18.40
C ALA A 422 5.29 3.84 18.04
N TYR A 423 4.31 4.67 17.67
CA TYR A 423 4.50 6.07 17.39
C TYR A 423 4.58 6.93 18.67
N LYS A 424 3.69 6.70 19.66
CA LYS A 424 3.74 7.38 20.97
C LYS A 424 5.07 7.15 21.68
N HIS A 425 5.58 5.91 21.65
CA HIS A 425 6.91 5.58 22.20
C HIS A 425 8.03 6.38 21.53
N ARG A 426 8.09 6.38 20.18
CA ARG A 426 9.09 7.16 19.42
C ARG A 426 9.02 8.67 19.70
N ARG A 427 7.83 9.20 19.99
CA ARG A 427 7.67 10.59 20.40
C ARG A 427 8.33 10.85 21.76
N ILE A 428 8.11 9.99 22.75
CA ILE A 428 8.74 10.11 24.08
C ILE A 428 10.26 10.04 23.94
N ASP A 429 10.77 9.06 23.20
CA ASP A 429 12.20 8.91 22.96
C ASP A 429 12.80 10.13 22.24
N SER A 430 12.09 10.70 21.25
CA SER A 430 12.55 11.91 20.57
C SER A 430 12.66 13.12 21.51
N VAL A 431 11.71 13.30 22.43
CA VAL A 431 11.74 14.39 23.42
C VAL A 431 12.92 14.23 24.37
N LEU A 432 13.18 13.01 24.86
CA LEU A 432 14.31 12.74 25.75
C LEU A 432 15.66 12.87 25.04
N LYS A 433 15.75 12.44 23.78
CA LYS A 433 16.94 12.62 22.95
C LYS A 433 17.16 14.10 22.62
N GLU A 434 16.10 14.90 22.47
CA GLU A 434 16.20 16.36 22.29
C GLU A 434 16.72 17.06 23.55
N GLU A 435 16.36 16.60 24.75
CA GLU A 435 16.94 17.12 25.99
C GLU A 435 18.44 16.79 26.11
N ASN A 436 18.87 15.63 25.61
CA ASN A 436 20.26 15.16 25.69
C ASN A 436 21.16 15.61 24.52
N ARG A 437 20.60 15.98 23.35
CA ARG A 437 21.37 16.46 22.18
C ARG A 437 21.45 17.98 22.16
N LYS A 438 22.37 18.56 22.93
CA LYS A 438 22.84 19.93 22.72
C LYS A 438 24.33 19.97 22.36
N ALA A 439 24.66 19.41 21.20
CA ALA A 439 25.69 20.01 20.35
C ALA A 439 24.97 20.60 19.15
N SER A 440 24.46 21.83 19.30
CA SER A 440 23.92 22.58 18.15
C SER A 440 25.02 22.69 17.10
N LEU A 441 24.71 22.34 15.84
CA LEU A 441 25.65 22.51 14.72
C LEU A 441 25.98 23.99 14.47
N GLY A 442 25.10 24.91 14.88
CA GLY A 442 25.32 26.34 14.85
C GLY A 442 24.26 27.14 15.59
N GLU A 443 24.41 28.45 15.60
CA GLU A 443 23.48 29.39 16.22
C GLU A 443 22.26 29.64 15.34
N THR A 444 22.48 30.00 14.07
CA THR A 444 21.41 30.44 13.16
C THR A 444 21.47 29.76 11.79
N ALA A 445 20.37 29.16 11.35
CA ALA A 445 20.15 28.77 9.96
C ALA A 445 19.10 29.69 9.30
N ILE A 446 19.33 30.09 8.05
CA ILE A 446 18.37 30.87 7.27
C ILE A 446 17.83 29.99 6.15
N VAL A 447 16.50 29.91 6.04
CA VAL A 447 15.79 29.20 4.98
C VAL A 447 15.06 30.22 4.11
N ILE A 448 15.41 30.31 2.84
CA ILE A 448 14.77 31.24 1.89
C ILE A 448 13.60 30.53 1.22
N GLY A 449 12.39 31.06 1.37
CA GLY A 449 11.15 30.50 0.83
C GLY A 449 10.36 29.77 1.90
N GLY A 450 9.12 30.20 2.13
CA GLY A 450 8.24 29.70 3.21
C GLY A 450 7.25 28.61 2.78
N SER A 451 7.50 27.95 1.65
CA SER A 451 6.61 26.91 1.11
C SER A 451 7.06 25.48 1.51
N PHE A 452 6.51 24.42 0.92
CA PHE A 452 6.75 23.02 1.33
C PHE A 452 8.21 22.66 1.60
N ALA A 453 9.12 22.95 0.66
CA ALA A 453 10.53 22.66 0.82
C ALA A 453 11.16 23.44 1.99
N GLY A 454 10.82 24.73 2.12
CA GLY A 454 11.34 25.58 3.17
C GLY A 454 10.80 25.25 4.55
N LEU A 455 9.49 25.04 4.67
CA LEU A 455 8.84 24.60 5.91
C LEU A 455 9.41 23.26 6.37
N THR A 456 9.53 22.29 5.46
CA THR A 456 10.11 20.96 5.76
C THR A 456 11.58 21.07 6.18
N SER A 457 12.37 21.89 5.47
CA SER A 457 13.78 22.12 5.81
C SER A 457 13.90 22.76 7.19
N ALA A 458 13.06 23.76 7.50
CA ALA A 458 13.09 24.44 8.78
C ALA A 458 12.75 23.51 9.95
N ILE A 459 11.75 22.63 9.79
CA ILE A 459 11.41 21.60 10.79
C ILE A 459 12.63 20.72 11.08
N ILE A 460 13.32 20.26 10.04
CA ILE A 460 14.51 19.41 10.21
C ILE A 460 15.65 20.20 10.89
N LEU A 461 15.91 21.41 10.42
CA LEU A 461 17.01 22.25 10.92
C LEU A 461 16.79 22.72 12.36
N SER A 462 15.55 22.84 12.81
CA SER A 462 15.23 23.23 14.19
C SER A 462 15.81 22.27 15.25
N LYS A 463 16.13 21.04 14.85
CA LYS A 463 16.80 20.04 15.69
C LYS A 463 18.30 20.25 15.85
N TYR A 464 18.91 21.02 14.95
CA TYR A 464 20.37 21.17 14.86
C TYR A 464 20.85 22.61 15.09
N TYR A 465 19.97 23.59 14.88
CA TYR A 465 20.29 25.01 15.04
C TYR A 465 19.41 25.61 16.14
N LYS A 466 19.99 26.49 16.95
CA LYS A 466 19.23 27.16 18.03
C LYS A 466 18.11 28.04 17.48
N ARG A 467 18.37 28.66 16.32
CA ARG A 467 17.42 29.54 15.63
C ARG A 467 17.39 29.21 14.14
N VAL A 468 16.20 29.06 13.59
CA VAL A 468 15.95 28.89 12.16
C VAL A 468 15.03 29.99 11.69
N ILE A 469 15.46 30.77 10.71
CA ILE A 469 14.70 31.92 10.22
C ILE A 469 14.22 31.60 8.81
N ILE A 470 12.90 31.54 8.63
CA ILE A 470 12.28 31.40 7.31
C ILE A 470 12.05 32.80 6.75
N VAL A 471 12.67 33.10 5.62
CA VAL A 471 12.52 34.38 4.91
C VAL A 471 11.62 34.15 3.70
N GLU A 472 10.42 34.74 3.70
CA GLU A 472 9.48 34.65 2.58
C GLU A 472 9.11 36.04 2.07
N ARG A 473 9.17 36.21 0.74
CA ARG A 473 8.87 37.49 0.08
C ARG A 473 7.39 37.85 0.20
N SER A 474 6.51 36.87 0.15
CA SER A 474 5.06 37.08 0.29
C SER A 474 4.66 37.12 1.76
N LYS A 475 3.54 37.77 2.07
CA LYS A 475 2.93 37.63 3.40
C LYS A 475 2.23 36.29 3.53
N PHE A 476 2.27 35.69 4.72
CA PHE A 476 1.49 34.50 5.04
C PHE A 476 0.06 34.91 5.29
N ILE A 477 -0.85 34.41 4.46
CA ILE A 477 -2.28 34.56 4.63
C ILE A 477 -2.85 33.16 4.79
N ARG A 478 -3.68 32.97 5.82
CA ARG A 478 -4.30 31.68 6.13
C ARG A 478 -5.13 31.22 4.92
N ASP A 479 -5.01 29.95 4.55
CA ASP A 479 -5.69 29.34 3.41
C ASP A 479 -5.39 29.98 2.04
N GLU A 480 -4.36 30.84 1.97
CA GLU A 480 -3.75 31.26 0.73
C GLU A 480 -2.38 30.60 0.54
N SER A 481 -2.09 30.26 -0.71
CA SER A 481 -0.78 29.77 -1.10
C SER A 481 0.19 30.95 -1.18
N ILE A 482 1.37 30.78 -0.59
CA ILE A 482 2.48 31.75 -0.76
C ILE A 482 2.81 31.93 -2.23
N VAL A 483 2.76 30.83 -2.97
CA VAL A 483 2.89 30.83 -4.42
C VAL A 483 1.59 31.39 -4.98
N LYS A 484 1.54 32.71 -5.19
CA LYS A 484 0.45 33.41 -5.90
C LYS A 484 0.40 33.08 -7.40
N SER A 485 1.28 32.21 -7.87
CA SER A 485 1.34 31.74 -9.25
C SER A 485 0.55 30.45 -9.44
N ARG A 486 0.53 30.00 -10.71
CA ARG A 486 0.03 28.73 -11.26
C ARG A 486 -0.22 27.59 -10.27
N GLN A 487 0.74 27.27 -9.40
CA GLN A 487 0.70 26.07 -8.55
C GLN A 487 -0.08 26.24 -7.24
N GLY A 488 -0.34 27.48 -6.81
CA GLY A 488 -0.99 27.73 -5.53
C GLY A 488 -2.47 27.34 -5.52
N GLU A 489 -3.12 27.50 -6.67
CA GLU A 489 -4.55 27.25 -6.88
C GLU A 489 -4.84 25.87 -7.46
N GLN A 490 -3.80 25.08 -7.72
CA GLN A 490 -3.94 23.71 -8.15
C GLN A 490 -4.09 22.79 -6.95
N ALA A 491 -4.85 21.74 -7.14
CA ALA A 491 -4.86 20.64 -6.20
C ALA A 491 -3.57 19.83 -6.31
N HIS A 492 -3.07 19.43 -5.16
CA HIS A 492 -1.89 18.57 -5.05
C HIS A 492 -2.32 17.22 -4.51
N LEU A 493 -1.83 16.18 -5.17
CA LEU A 493 -1.91 14.83 -4.64
C LEU A 493 -0.72 14.63 -3.70
N ILE A 494 -0.98 14.56 -2.40
CA ILE A 494 0.08 14.28 -1.44
C ILE A 494 0.31 12.77 -1.45
N SER A 495 1.49 12.36 -1.91
CA SER A 495 1.86 10.95 -1.90
C SER A 495 1.81 10.41 -0.47
N TYR A 496 1.41 9.15 -0.31
CA TYR A 496 1.36 8.52 1.00
C TYR A 496 2.70 8.60 1.76
N ARG A 497 3.82 8.43 1.04
CA ARG A 497 5.15 8.55 1.64
C ARG A 497 5.44 9.95 2.16
N SER A 498 5.04 10.99 1.44
CA SER A 498 5.17 12.38 1.90
C SER A 498 4.35 12.62 3.17
N MET A 499 3.13 12.07 3.23
CA MET A 499 2.30 12.15 4.44
C MET A 499 2.96 11.47 5.64
N LEU A 500 3.52 10.26 5.46
CA LEU A 500 4.25 9.57 6.51
C LEU A 500 5.48 10.33 6.99
N VAL A 501 6.21 10.96 6.08
CA VAL A 501 7.39 11.77 6.41
C VAL A 501 6.96 12.99 7.23
N TRP A 502 5.93 13.73 6.81
CA TRP A 502 5.46 14.89 7.56
C TRP A 502 4.82 14.50 8.90
N ASP A 503 4.07 13.42 8.97
CA ASP A 503 3.50 12.96 10.24
C ASP A 503 4.60 12.46 11.22
N ARG A 504 5.72 11.94 10.69
CA ARG A 504 6.91 11.64 11.50
C ARG A 504 7.65 12.90 11.95
N LEU A 505 7.79 13.90 11.07
CA LEU A 505 8.50 15.14 11.38
C LEU A 505 7.68 16.06 12.30
N LEU A 506 6.37 16.08 12.12
CA LEU A 506 5.38 16.85 12.86
C LEU A 506 4.23 15.92 13.31
N PRO A 507 4.43 15.22 14.44
CA PRO A 507 3.45 14.32 15.03
C PRO A 507 1.98 14.81 15.00
N GLY A 508 1.10 14.10 14.29
CA GLY A 508 -0.34 14.39 14.23
C GLY A 508 -0.75 15.33 13.11
N PHE A 509 0.21 15.78 12.29
CA PHE A 509 -0.03 16.60 11.11
C PHE A 509 -1.11 16.01 10.20
N LEU A 510 -1.13 14.69 10.00
CA LEU A 510 -2.10 14.05 9.11
C LEU A 510 -3.54 14.21 9.62
N ASN A 511 -3.73 14.13 10.93
CA ASN A 511 -5.04 14.29 11.55
C ASN A 511 -5.49 15.74 11.49
N GLU A 512 -4.61 16.69 11.79
CA GLU A 512 -4.90 18.12 11.68
C GLU A 512 -5.24 18.52 10.24
N LEU A 513 -4.53 17.99 9.26
CA LEU A 513 -4.84 18.20 7.85
C LEU A 513 -6.23 17.63 7.51
N LYS A 514 -6.56 16.41 7.96
CA LYS A 514 -7.90 15.84 7.74
C LYS A 514 -9.00 16.69 8.38
N GLU A 515 -8.82 17.15 9.62
CA GLU A 515 -9.79 18.02 10.28
C GLU A 515 -9.94 19.36 9.56
N HIS A 516 -8.84 19.96 9.11
CA HIS A 516 -8.86 21.18 8.30
C HIS A 516 -9.64 20.98 7.00
N LEU A 517 -9.49 19.81 6.35
CA LEU A 517 -10.20 19.47 5.11
C LEU A 517 -11.70 19.14 5.32
N LYS A 518 -12.12 18.71 6.52
CA LYS A 518 -13.53 18.44 6.84
C LYS A 518 -14.40 19.71 6.91
N THR A 519 -13.78 20.89 7.00
CA THR A 519 -14.51 22.17 7.08
C THR A 519 -15.32 22.48 5.82
N SER A 520 -15.07 21.80 4.70
CA SER A 520 -15.91 21.89 3.50
C SER A 520 -16.97 20.79 3.44
N LYS A 521 -18.18 21.14 2.95
CA LYS A 521 -19.28 20.18 2.71
C LYS A 521 -18.87 19.08 1.74
N LEU A 522 -18.07 19.45 0.73
CA LEU A 522 -17.38 18.46 -0.09
C LEU A 522 -16.30 17.82 0.76
N ASN A 523 -16.51 16.59 1.22
CA ASN A 523 -15.48 15.79 1.87
C ASN A 523 -14.27 15.66 0.92
N GLN A 524 -13.30 16.58 1.01
CA GLN A 524 -12.04 16.57 0.26
C GLN A 524 -11.16 15.36 0.65
N MET A 525 -11.58 14.62 1.67
CA MET A 525 -10.85 13.52 2.25
C MET A 525 -10.82 12.27 1.36
N VAL A 526 -9.59 11.77 1.17
CA VAL A 526 -9.28 10.34 1.24
C VAL A 526 -10.10 9.52 0.26
N LEU A 527 -9.75 9.61 -1.02
CA LEU A 527 -10.17 8.57 -1.95
C LEU A 527 -9.26 7.37 -1.69
N PRO A 528 -9.78 6.25 -1.15
CA PRO A 528 -9.06 5.00 -1.28
C PRO A 528 -8.76 4.81 -2.76
N ALA A 529 -7.63 4.22 -3.13
CA ALA A 529 -7.27 4.04 -4.53
C ALA A 529 -8.37 3.29 -5.34
N SER A 530 -9.29 2.58 -4.66
CA SER A 530 -10.48 1.96 -5.26
C SER A 530 -11.56 2.94 -5.74
N GLN A 531 -11.63 4.16 -5.19
CA GLN A 531 -12.61 5.20 -5.58
C GLN A 531 -12.08 6.11 -6.71
N VAL A 532 -10.85 5.88 -7.17
CA VAL A 532 -10.23 6.60 -8.28
C VAL A 532 -10.37 5.78 -9.56
N LYS A 533 -11.08 6.33 -10.54
CA LYS A 533 -11.16 5.77 -11.89
C LYS A 533 -10.06 6.39 -12.76
N TYR A 534 -9.08 5.59 -13.17
CA TYR A 534 -8.05 6.01 -14.11
C TYR A 534 -8.20 5.30 -15.46
N TYR A 535 -8.21 6.09 -16.53
CA TYR A 535 -8.17 5.58 -17.90
C TYR A 535 -6.74 5.64 -18.44
N TYR A 536 -6.19 4.51 -18.87
CA TYR A 536 -4.83 4.45 -19.43
C TYR A 536 -4.76 3.44 -20.57
N LYS A 537 -4.18 3.82 -21.72
CA LYS A 537 -4.04 2.96 -22.92
C LYS A 537 -5.34 2.25 -23.30
N GLU A 538 -6.41 3.03 -23.43
CA GLU A 538 -7.73 2.55 -23.86
C GLU A 538 -8.43 1.55 -22.92
N ARG A 539 -7.87 1.29 -21.74
CA ARG A 539 -8.45 0.39 -20.75
C ARG A 539 -8.61 1.10 -19.41
N TYR A 540 -9.64 0.70 -18.65
CA TYR A 540 -9.68 1.02 -17.23
C TYR A 540 -8.77 0.04 -16.51
N GLY A 541 -7.69 0.57 -15.94
CA GLY A 541 -7.02 -0.14 -14.87
C GLY A 541 -7.71 0.23 -13.57
N VAL A 542 -7.89 -0.75 -12.70
CA VAL A 542 -7.90 -0.49 -11.25
C VAL A 542 -6.52 -0.90 -10.77
N SER A 543 -5.92 -0.12 -9.87
CA SER A 543 -4.62 -0.47 -9.31
C SER A 543 -4.82 -1.82 -8.62
N ASN A 544 -4.26 -2.90 -9.17
CA ASN A 544 -4.35 -4.24 -8.57
C ASN A 544 -3.54 -4.35 -7.29
N HIS A 545 -2.89 -3.26 -6.85
CA HIS A 545 -2.27 -3.21 -5.54
C HIS A 545 -3.32 -3.06 -4.43
N LEU A 546 -3.93 -4.18 -4.05
CA LEU A 546 -4.91 -4.29 -2.96
C LEU A 546 -4.43 -3.64 -1.65
N GLU A 547 -3.13 -3.61 -1.38
CA GLU A 547 -2.57 -2.94 -0.20
C GLU A 547 -2.63 -1.41 -0.29
N TYR A 548 -2.29 -0.83 -1.44
CA TYR A 548 -2.44 0.61 -1.67
C TYR A 548 -3.90 1.06 -1.72
N ARG A 549 -4.87 0.13 -1.90
CA ARG A 549 -6.31 0.45 -1.82
C ARG A 549 -6.77 0.74 -0.39
N LYS A 550 -6.10 0.21 0.64
CA LYS A 550 -6.45 0.49 2.05
C LYS A 550 -5.99 1.87 2.50
N THR A 551 -4.99 2.42 1.83
CA THR A 551 -4.32 3.62 2.27
C THR A 551 -4.86 4.85 1.54
N PRO A 552 -5.38 5.84 2.28
CA PRO A 552 -5.84 7.10 1.71
C PRO A 552 -4.78 7.81 0.88
N ASN A 553 -5.14 8.36 -0.28
CA ASN A 553 -4.44 9.53 -0.79
C ASN A 553 -5.16 10.78 -0.31
N ILE A 554 -4.43 11.78 0.18
CA ILE A 554 -5.01 13.08 0.51
C ILE A 554 -4.79 14.03 -0.67
N MET A 555 -5.90 14.61 -1.10
CA MET A 555 -5.91 15.72 -2.03
C MET A 555 -6.21 16.98 -1.23
N ALA A 556 -5.36 17.98 -1.38
CA ALA A 556 -5.51 19.26 -0.71
C ALA A 556 -4.95 20.35 -1.64
N SER A 557 -5.46 21.57 -1.49
CA SER A 557 -4.80 22.72 -2.10
C SER A 557 -3.44 22.93 -1.46
N ARG A 558 -2.52 23.56 -2.21
CA ARG A 558 -1.22 23.94 -1.65
C ARG A 558 -1.39 24.80 -0.39
N ALA A 559 -2.31 25.74 -0.46
CA ALA A 559 -2.62 26.67 0.61
C ALA A 559 -3.06 25.98 1.90
N GLN A 560 -3.92 24.96 1.82
CA GLN A 560 -4.38 24.20 2.98
C GLN A 560 -3.22 23.45 3.65
N VAL A 561 -2.39 22.76 2.85
CA VAL A 561 -1.24 22.01 3.38
C VAL A 561 -0.23 22.96 4.02
N GLU A 562 0.12 24.06 3.34
CA GLU A 562 1.04 25.05 3.88
C GLU A 562 0.48 25.71 5.15
N THR A 563 -0.83 25.97 5.22
CA THR A 563 -1.47 26.54 6.41
C THR A 563 -1.36 25.60 7.60
N VAL A 564 -1.70 24.32 7.43
CA VAL A 564 -1.59 23.34 8.52
C VAL A 564 -0.13 23.16 8.95
N LEU A 565 0.83 23.16 8.01
CA LEU A 565 2.26 23.12 8.34
C LEU A 565 2.69 24.36 9.14
N ARG A 566 2.29 25.57 8.72
CA ARG A 566 2.62 26.82 9.41
C ARG A 566 2.01 26.86 10.82
N ASP A 567 0.71 26.60 10.94
CA ASP A 567 0.00 26.58 12.23
C ASP A 567 0.68 25.61 13.20
N LYS A 568 1.11 24.44 12.71
CA LYS A 568 1.80 23.43 13.53
C LYS A 568 3.21 23.84 13.92
N ILE A 569 3.97 24.44 13.00
CA ILE A 569 5.30 25.00 13.29
C ILE A 569 5.21 26.13 14.34
N GLU A 570 4.27 27.05 14.19
CA GLU A 570 4.06 28.14 15.17
C GLU A 570 3.68 27.60 16.54
N LYS A 571 2.81 26.59 16.58
CA LYS A 571 2.37 25.96 17.82
C LYS A 571 3.48 25.18 18.53
N GLU A 572 4.24 24.37 17.79
CA GLU A 572 5.15 23.37 18.38
C GLU A 572 6.62 23.80 18.36
N LEU A 573 7.02 24.64 17.41
CA LEU A 573 8.43 24.98 17.13
C LEU A 573 8.70 26.49 17.16
N SER A 574 7.79 27.32 17.69
CA SER A 574 7.96 28.79 17.78
C SER A 574 9.17 29.27 18.58
N LYS A 575 9.73 28.42 19.46
CA LYS A 575 10.97 28.75 20.19
C LYS A 575 12.21 28.69 19.31
N SER A 576 12.20 27.85 18.27
CA SER A 576 13.34 27.56 17.40
C SER A 576 13.18 28.11 15.99
N ILE A 577 11.94 28.28 15.51
CA ILE A 577 11.64 28.74 14.15
C ILE A 577 10.98 30.13 14.20
N GLU A 578 11.55 31.06 13.44
CA GLU A 578 11.06 32.43 13.25
C GLU A 578 10.62 32.64 11.80
N PHE A 579 9.46 33.24 11.62
CA PHE A 579 8.92 33.61 10.32
C PHE A 579 9.17 35.10 10.04
N LEU A 580 9.83 35.39 8.91
CA LEU A 580 10.00 36.74 8.35
C LEU A 580 9.32 36.79 6.98
N ASP A 581 8.01 36.99 6.98
CA ASP A 581 7.18 37.12 5.79
C ASP A 581 7.14 38.58 5.30
N GLY A 582 6.92 38.78 3.99
CA GLY A 582 7.09 40.12 3.39
C GLY A 582 8.54 40.58 3.29
N TYR A 583 9.53 39.69 3.46
CA TYR A 583 10.95 39.98 3.33
C TYR A 583 11.56 39.20 2.16
N GLN A 584 12.35 39.86 1.34
CA GLN A 584 13.12 39.20 0.28
C GLN A 584 14.62 39.30 0.57
N VAL A 585 15.38 38.29 0.15
CA VAL A 585 16.83 38.38 0.18
C VAL A 585 17.30 39.31 -0.93
N SER A 586 18.10 40.32 -0.58
CA SER A 586 18.67 41.24 -1.56
C SER A 586 19.57 40.49 -2.54
N SER A 587 19.61 40.91 -3.80
CA SER A 587 20.45 40.29 -4.82
C SER A 587 21.92 40.24 -4.37
N SER A 588 22.50 41.37 -3.98
CA SER A 588 23.87 41.45 -3.44
C SER A 588 23.97 41.11 -1.94
N GLY A 589 22.91 40.54 -1.37
CA GLY A 589 22.75 40.41 0.08
C GLY A 589 23.45 39.20 0.70
N ILE A 590 23.87 38.21 -0.08
CA ILE A 590 24.57 37.03 0.45
C ILE A 590 26.06 37.33 0.53
N LYS A 591 26.61 37.36 1.75
CA LYS A 591 28.04 37.55 1.98
C LYS A 591 28.69 36.24 2.37
N VAL A 592 29.83 35.97 1.74
CA VAL A 592 30.66 34.80 2.01
C VAL A 592 31.98 35.22 2.65
N GLU A 593 32.62 34.29 3.34
CA GLU A 593 33.98 34.47 3.85
C GLU A 593 34.82 33.22 3.57
N SER A 594 36.12 33.41 3.38
CA SER A 594 37.06 32.30 3.25
C SER A 594 37.65 31.96 4.61
N ILE A 595 37.51 30.71 5.02
CA ILE A 595 38.09 30.15 6.24
C ILE A 595 39.15 29.10 5.87
N SER A 596 40.15 28.92 6.72
CA SER A 596 41.11 27.82 6.60
C SER A 596 40.65 26.66 7.47
N GLU A 597 40.30 25.53 6.87
CA GLU A 597 39.85 24.32 7.55
C GLU A 597 40.73 23.15 7.11
N ASN A 598 41.42 22.50 8.06
CA ASN A 598 42.37 21.42 7.78
C ASN A 598 43.45 21.80 6.72
N GLY A 599 43.86 23.07 6.69
CA GLY A 599 44.84 23.59 5.73
C GLY A 599 44.30 23.83 4.32
N GLN A 600 43.01 23.62 4.08
CA GLN A 600 42.34 23.99 2.84
C GLN A 600 41.55 25.29 3.03
N GLN A 601 41.65 26.20 2.06
CA GLN A 601 40.82 27.40 2.04
C GLN A 601 39.43 27.03 1.54
N VAL A 602 38.42 27.27 2.37
CA VAL A 602 37.02 26.92 2.10
C VAL A 602 36.17 28.17 2.21
N THR A 603 35.22 28.34 1.30
CA THR A 603 34.30 29.49 1.32
C THR A 603 33.01 29.09 2.03
N ARG A 604 32.55 29.87 3.00
CA ARG A 604 31.26 29.65 3.68
C ARG A 604 30.37 30.89 3.60
N VAL A 605 29.07 30.69 3.72
CA VAL A 605 28.11 31.80 3.84
C VAL A 605 28.19 32.37 5.26
N LYS A 606 28.42 33.69 5.37
CA LYS A 606 28.55 34.39 6.65
C LYS A 606 27.24 35.06 7.08
N SER A 607 26.60 35.75 6.14
CA SER A 607 25.42 36.57 6.44
C SER A 607 24.54 36.78 5.22
N VAL A 608 23.27 37.09 5.48
CA VAL A 608 22.26 37.40 4.46
C VAL A 608 21.60 38.73 4.76
N THR A 609 21.58 39.63 3.77
CA THR A 609 20.84 40.89 3.81
C THR A 609 19.44 40.68 3.28
N ILE A 610 18.44 40.92 4.12
CA ILE A 610 17.03 40.87 3.73
C ILE A 610 16.46 42.28 3.68
N SER A 611 15.54 42.52 2.74
CA SER A 611 14.79 43.77 2.63
C SER A 611 13.29 43.52 2.72
N ASN A 612 12.61 44.36 3.47
CA ASN A 612 11.16 44.35 3.54
C ASN A 612 10.60 44.85 2.19
N VAL A 613 9.66 44.09 1.63
CA VAL A 613 9.11 44.35 0.28
C VAL A 613 8.25 45.61 0.24
N SER A 614 7.70 46.05 1.38
CA SER A 614 6.78 47.19 1.45
C SER A 614 7.49 48.54 1.63
N ASP A 615 8.55 48.62 2.43
CA ASP A 615 9.24 49.88 2.76
C ASP A 615 10.72 49.91 2.32
N ASN A 616 11.23 48.83 1.73
CA ASN A 616 12.64 48.64 1.34
C ASN A 616 13.66 48.76 2.49
N SER A 617 13.21 48.75 3.76
CA SER A 617 14.12 48.67 4.90
C SER A 617 14.92 47.38 4.85
N SER A 618 16.22 47.44 5.12
CA SER A 618 17.10 46.28 5.02
C SER A 618 17.80 46.00 6.35
N LYS A 619 18.00 44.71 6.64
CA LYS A 619 18.81 44.25 7.78
C LYS A 619 19.66 43.06 7.37
N THR A 620 20.86 42.98 7.93
CA THR A 620 21.79 41.87 7.72
C THR A 620 21.71 40.92 8.90
N ILE A 621 21.59 39.62 8.61
CA ILE A 621 21.51 38.57 9.61
C ILE A 621 22.70 37.63 9.39
N GLU A 622 23.52 37.43 10.41
CA GLU A 622 24.57 36.41 10.40
C GLU A 622 23.95 35.01 10.47
N CYS A 623 24.52 34.06 9.74
CA CYS A 623 24.05 32.68 9.73
C CYS A 623 25.20 31.70 9.60
N ASN A 624 25.02 30.52 10.19
CA ASN A 624 25.91 29.38 10.07
C ASN A 624 25.49 28.43 8.94
N LEU A 625 24.28 28.58 8.40
CA LEU A 625 23.78 27.80 7.27
C LEU A 625 22.76 28.62 6.48
N LEU A 626 22.89 28.60 5.16
CA LEU A 626 21.89 29.13 4.24
C LEU A 626 21.26 28.02 3.41
N VAL A 627 19.94 27.87 3.50
CA VAL A 627 19.17 26.92 2.70
C VAL A 627 18.28 27.68 1.72
N ASN A 628 18.51 27.52 0.43
CA ASN A 628 17.72 28.15 -0.60
C ASN A 628 16.57 27.25 -1.06
N CYS A 629 15.36 27.58 -0.63
CA CYS A 629 14.08 26.94 -1.00
C CYS A 629 13.15 27.88 -1.81
N ALA A 630 13.68 28.93 -2.43
CA ALA A 630 12.89 29.98 -3.08
C ALA A 630 12.19 29.55 -4.40
N GLY A 631 12.43 28.32 -4.87
CA GLY A 631 11.82 27.76 -6.08
C GLY A 631 12.18 28.53 -7.36
N LEU A 632 11.19 28.67 -8.26
CA LEU A 632 11.26 29.43 -9.51
C LEU A 632 11.50 30.91 -9.23
N GLY A 633 12.73 31.39 -9.50
CA GLY A 633 13.18 32.75 -9.19
C GLY A 633 14.48 32.80 -8.40
N SER A 634 14.87 31.67 -7.80
CA SER A 634 16.16 31.51 -7.10
C SER A 634 17.39 31.74 -7.98
N SER A 635 17.27 31.66 -9.32
CA SER A 635 18.41 31.81 -10.22
C SER A 635 19.10 33.18 -10.10
N ASN A 636 18.34 34.25 -9.88
CA ASN A 636 18.92 35.59 -9.68
C ASN A 636 19.66 35.69 -8.35
N LEU A 637 19.12 35.07 -7.30
CA LEU A 637 19.77 35.00 -6.01
C LEU A 637 21.09 34.22 -6.09
N MET A 638 21.08 33.10 -6.81
CA MET A 638 22.25 32.22 -6.94
C MET A 638 23.36 32.82 -7.79
N LYS A 639 23.04 33.62 -8.81
CA LYS A 639 24.05 34.37 -9.58
C LYS A 639 24.92 35.27 -8.70
N ASN A 640 24.35 35.83 -7.62
CA ASN A 640 25.13 36.71 -6.75
C ASN A 640 26.03 35.93 -5.81
N LEU A 641 25.55 34.78 -5.30
CA LEU A 641 26.41 33.84 -4.59
C LEU A 641 27.58 33.40 -5.49
N GLU A 642 27.29 33.06 -6.75
CA GLU A 642 28.31 32.77 -7.76
C GLU A 642 29.30 33.93 -7.95
N ASN A 643 28.81 35.18 -8.09
CA ASN A 643 29.66 36.35 -8.26
C ASN A 643 30.53 36.65 -7.02
N GLU A 644 30.02 36.42 -5.82
CA GLU A 644 30.78 36.61 -4.57
C GLU A 644 31.85 35.52 -4.39
N ILE A 645 31.58 34.29 -4.84
CA ILE A 645 32.56 33.19 -4.82
C ILE A 645 33.58 33.32 -5.94
N SER A 646 33.14 33.70 -7.13
CA SER A 646 33.97 33.75 -8.34
C SER A 646 33.55 34.88 -9.26
N PRO A 647 34.00 36.13 -9.00
CA PRO A 647 33.58 37.32 -9.74
C PRO A 647 33.80 37.23 -11.26
N ASN A 648 34.79 36.45 -11.68
CA ASN A 648 35.23 36.34 -13.07
C ASN A 648 34.88 35.00 -13.73
N LYS A 649 34.16 34.10 -13.04
CA LYS A 649 33.90 32.75 -13.57
C LYS A 649 32.46 32.32 -13.31
N LYS A 650 31.78 31.98 -14.39
CA LYS A 650 30.45 31.37 -14.34
C LYS A 650 30.56 29.90 -13.89
N LEU A 651 30.15 29.63 -12.65
CA LEU A 651 30.03 28.32 -12.03
C LEU A 651 28.66 27.68 -12.29
N LEU A 652 27.57 28.43 -12.27
CA LEU A 652 26.21 27.93 -12.44
C LEU A 652 25.92 27.66 -13.92
N THR A 653 25.64 26.40 -14.23
CA THR A 653 25.08 26.02 -15.53
C THR A 653 23.56 25.96 -15.47
N LYS A 654 22.92 26.14 -16.63
CA LYS A 654 21.48 26.00 -16.77
C LYS A 654 21.19 24.92 -17.82
N SER A 655 20.21 24.08 -17.56
CA SER A 655 19.54 23.29 -18.59
C SER A 655 18.08 23.69 -18.65
N SER A 656 17.44 23.41 -19.78
CA SER A 656 16.01 23.62 -19.95
C SER A 656 15.39 22.41 -20.62
N ILE A 657 14.30 21.91 -20.06
CA ILE A 657 13.47 20.91 -20.74
C ILE A 657 12.21 21.61 -21.21
N ASP A 658 11.98 21.69 -22.52
CA ASP A 658 10.74 22.23 -23.09
C ASP A 658 9.61 21.20 -22.99
N CYS A 659 8.86 21.25 -21.90
CA CYS A 659 7.65 20.46 -21.71
C CYS A 659 6.43 21.33 -22.00
N LYS A 660 6.00 21.41 -23.27
CA LYS A 660 4.81 22.17 -23.73
C LYS A 660 3.49 21.65 -23.16
N ILE A 661 3.35 21.70 -21.84
CA ILE A 661 2.17 21.23 -21.12
C ILE A 661 1.33 22.44 -20.78
N GLY A 662 0.17 22.53 -21.42
CA GLY A 662 -0.87 23.51 -21.11
C GLY A 662 -1.79 22.99 -20.02
N TYR A 663 -2.31 23.90 -19.19
CA TYR A 663 -3.49 23.58 -18.39
C TYR A 663 -4.34 24.78 -18.03
N GLN A 664 -5.64 24.51 -17.88
CA GLN A 664 -6.69 25.44 -17.51
C GLN A 664 -7.40 24.88 -16.29
N THR A 665 -7.41 25.61 -15.18
CA THR A 665 -8.13 25.21 -13.96
C THR A 665 -9.42 26.01 -13.84
N ILE A 666 -10.53 25.32 -13.59
CA ILE A 666 -11.87 25.89 -13.52
C ILE A 666 -12.51 25.37 -12.23
N LEU A 667 -13.03 26.26 -11.40
CA LEU A 667 -13.70 25.90 -10.16
C LEU A 667 -15.21 26.05 -10.35
N LEU A 668 -15.93 24.93 -10.24
CA LEU A 668 -17.38 24.85 -10.43
C LEU A 668 -18.05 24.46 -9.12
N GLU A 669 -19.19 25.07 -8.81
CA GLU A 669 -20.02 24.66 -7.67
C GLU A 669 -21.05 23.61 -8.11
N PRO A 670 -21.24 22.53 -7.34
CA PRO A 670 -22.35 21.60 -7.57
C PRO A 670 -23.70 22.31 -7.44
N LYS A 671 -24.72 21.81 -8.15
CA LYS A 671 -26.11 22.17 -7.89
C LYS A 671 -26.54 21.60 -6.53
N ASP A 672 -27.45 22.28 -5.84
CA ASP A 672 -27.93 21.81 -4.53
C ASP A 672 -28.58 20.42 -4.61
N SER A 673 -29.21 20.09 -5.75
CA SER A 673 -29.79 18.77 -6.02
C SER A 673 -28.76 17.65 -6.26
N SER A 674 -27.47 17.97 -6.38
CA SER A 674 -26.41 17.00 -6.69
C SER A 674 -25.74 16.42 -5.44
N TYR A 675 -26.06 16.94 -4.27
CA TYR A 675 -25.58 16.41 -2.98
C TYR A 675 -26.42 15.20 -2.58
N ASP A 676 -25.76 14.13 -2.14
CA ASP A 676 -26.40 13.00 -1.49
C ASP A 676 -26.71 13.30 -0.01
N SER A 677 -27.32 12.34 0.70
CA SER A 677 -27.67 12.47 2.12
C SER A 677 -26.46 12.65 3.04
N GLU A 678 -25.25 12.33 2.57
CA GLU A 678 -23.99 12.54 3.30
C GLU A 678 -23.32 13.88 2.92
N GLY A 679 -23.95 14.70 2.08
CA GLY A 679 -23.39 15.95 1.59
C GLY A 679 -22.26 15.74 0.57
N LYS A 680 -22.15 14.56 -0.06
CA LYS A 680 -21.16 14.30 -1.11
C LYS A 680 -21.81 14.42 -2.50
N VAL A 681 -20.99 14.64 -3.52
CA VAL A 681 -21.45 14.72 -4.91
C VAL A 681 -20.85 13.56 -5.69
N ALA A 682 -21.64 12.51 -5.89
CA ALA A 682 -21.26 11.42 -6.78
C ALA A 682 -21.18 11.94 -8.22
N ILE A 683 -19.99 11.90 -8.83
CA ILE A 683 -19.76 12.39 -10.20
C ILE A 683 -20.38 11.43 -11.22
N TYR A 684 -20.28 10.12 -11.00
CA TYR A 684 -20.72 9.12 -11.96
C TYR A 684 -21.12 7.82 -11.27
N ARG A 685 -22.17 7.17 -11.79
CA ARG A 685 -22.52 5.77 -11.50
C ARG A 685 -22.48 5.06 -12.85
N GLU A 686 -21.74 3.97 -12.93
CA GLU A 686 -21.58 3.24 -14.18
C GLU A 686 -22.65 2.15 -14.24
N ASP A 687 -23.55 2.25 -15.21
CA ASP A 687 -24.48 1.18 -15.54
C ASP A 687 -23.70 0.10 -16.33
N LEU A 688 -22.96 -0.77 -15.63
CA LEU A 688 -22.24 -1.90 -16.25
C LEU A 688 -23.16 -3.13 -16.33
N SER A 689 -23.10 -3.82 -17.49
CA SER A 689 -23.79 -5.09 -17.71
C SER A 689 -23.35 -6.16 -16.70
N GLU A 690 -24.25 -7.10 -16.39
CA GLU A 690 -24.08 -8.14 -15.35
C GLU A 690 -22.78 -8.95 -15.41
N THR A 691 -22.16 -9.04 -16.58
CA THR A 691 -21.00 -9.88 -16.86
C THR A 691 -19.63 -9.25 -16.54
N GLU A 692 -19.51 -7.93 -16.34
CA GLU A 692 -18.25 -7.27 -15.93
C GLU A 692 -18.14 -7.11 -14.39
N GLN A 693 -19.04 -7.75 -13.63
CA GLN A 693 -19.36 -7.42 -12.24
C GLN A 693 -18.62 -8.22 -11.15
N GLU A 694 -17.88 -9.27 -11.48
CA GLU A 694 -17.40 -10.22 -10.47
C GLU A 694 -16.44 -9.64 -9.41
N ASN A 695 -15.86 -8.46 -9.64
CA ASN A 695 -14.92 -7.83 -8.70
C ASN A 695 -15.37 -6.48 -8.12
N ARG A 696 -16.60 -6.02 -8.38
CA ARG A 696 -17.10 -4.74 -7.84
C ARG A 696 -18.52 -4.89 -7.33
N LYS A 697 -18.78 -4.42 -6.10
CA LYS A 697 -20.15 -4.29 -5.61
C LYS A 697 -20.88 -3.33 -6.55
N LEU A 698 -22.00 -3.77 -7.13
CA LEU A 698 -22.93 -2.89 -7.83
C LEU A 698 -23.13 -1.60 -7.00
N ASN A 699 -23.06 -0.44 -7.66
CA ASN A 699 -23.44 0.88 -7.15
C ASN A 699 -22.40 1.74 -6.42
N ASP A 700 -21.10 1.40 -6.39
CA ASP A 700 -20.13 2.31 -5.77
C ASP A 700 -19.99 3.61 -6.59
N PRO A 701 -20.40 4.78 -6.05
CA PRO A 701 -20.31 6.06 -6.75
C PRO A 701 -18.84 6.48 -6.92
N TYR A 702 -18.49 7.01 -8.09
CA TYR A 702 -17.19 7.65 -8.30
C TYR A 702 -17.27 9.11 -7.88
N TYR A 703 -16.27 9.57 -7.13
CA TYR A 703 -16.15 10.97 -6.69
C TYR A 703 -15.04 11.72 -7.42
N LEU A 704 -14.23 11.03 -8.23
CA LEU A 704 -13.16 11.62 -9.03
C LEU A 704 -13.12 10.97 -10.41
N LEU A 705 -12.98 11.79 -11.44
CA LEU A 705 -12.84 11.35 -12.83
C LEU A 705 -11.49 11.85 -13.37
N TYR A 706 -10.61 10.93 -13.75
CA TYR A 706 -9.30 11.27 -14.29
C TYR A 706 -8.97 10.57 -15.61
N TYR A 707 -8.92 11.39 -16.66
CA TYR A 707 -8.39 11.05 -17.97
C TYR A 707 -6.96 11.57 -18.09
N LEU A 708 -5.99 10.66 -17.93
CA LEU A 708 -4.57 10.96 -18.04
C LEU A 708 -4.22 11.41 -19.47
N LEU A 709 -3.26 12.33 -19.57
CA LEU A 709 -2.52 12.55 -20.80
C LEU A 709 -1.78 11.26 -21.17
N SER A 710 -2.33 10.50 -22.10
CA SER A 710 -1.72 9.26 -22.60
C SER A 710 -1.48 9.39 -24.09
N TYR A 711 -0.24 9.21 -24.54
CA TYR A 711 0.07 9.13 -25.96
C TYR A 711 -0.81 8.07 -26.65
N PRO A 712 -1.43 8.35 -27.81
CA PRO A 712 -1.24 9.55 -28.64
C PRO A 712 -2.13 10.76 -28.28
N HIS A 713 -3.01 10.65 -27.30
CA HIS A 713 -3.89 11.74 -26.89
C HIS A 713 -3.11 12.90 -26.25
N ARG A 714 -3.34 14.10 -26.79
CA ARG A 714 -2.72 15.36 -26.34
C ARG A 714 -3.57 16.13 -25.33
N ARG A 715 -4.76 15.64 -24.99
CA ARG A 715 -5.70 16.27 -24.08
C ARG A 715 -6.04 15.32 -22.95
N GLY A 716 -6.08 15.85 -21.73
CA GLY A 716 -6.44 15.15 -20.50
C GLY A 716 -7.43 15.99 -19.69
N PHE A 717 -8.20 15.32 -18.84
CA PHE A 717 -9.26 15.94 -18.05
C PHE A 717 -9.26 15.36 -16.64
N LEU A 718 -9.40 16.24 -15.64
CA LEU A 718 -9.59 15.85 -14.24
C LEU A 718 -10.77 16.63 -13.67
N ALA A 719 -11.71 15.93 -13.05
CA ALA A 719 -12.75 16.53 -12.20
C ALA A 719 -12.70 15.89 -10.82
N MET A 720 -12.60 16.72 -9.77
CA MET A 720 -12.55 16.23 -8.40
C MET A 720 -12.98 17.28 -7.36
N PRO A 721 -13.39 16.86 -6.14
CA PRO A 721 -13.69 17.77 -5.05
C PRO A 721 -12.48 18.66 -4.72
N TYR A 722 -12.74 19.91 -4.38
CA TYR A 722 -11.74 20.92 -4.03
C TYR A 722 -12.23 21.79 -2.88
N SER A 723 -11.56 22.92 -2.61
CA SER A 723 -11.86 23.80 -1.49
C SER A 723 -13.16 24.60 -1.64
N GLY A 724 -13.73 25.01 -0.51
CA GLY A 724 -14.85 25.97 -0.48
C GLY A 724 -16.12 25.50 -1.22
N ASN A 725 -16.43 24.20 -1.14
CA ASN A 725 -17.56 23.55 -1.82
C ASN A 725 -17.51 23.66 -3.36
N THR A 726 -16.31 23.74 -3.92
CA THR A 726 -16.09 23.70 -5.37
C THR A 726 -15.50 22.37 -5.80
N PHE A 727 -15.74 22.00 -7.05
CA PHE A 727 -14.95 21.00 -7.75
C PHE A 727 -13.93 21.70 -8.63
N LEU A 728 -12.75 21.11 -8.68
CA LEU A 728 -11.70 21.48 -9.60
C LEU A 728 -11.87 20.68 -10.89
N PHE A 729 -11.99 21.41 -12.00
CA PHE A 729 -11.95 20.91 -13.36
C PHE A 729 -10.63 21.36 -13.98
N LEU A 730 -9.76 20.41 -14.32
CA LEU A 730 -8.47 20.66 -14.94
C LEU A 730 -8.50 20.15 -16.37
N LEU A 731 -8.34 21.06 -17.33
CA LEU A 731 -8.05 20.71 -18.71
C LEU A 731 -6.53 20.72 -18.86
N THR A 732 -5.96 19.63 -19.35
CA THR A 732 -4.50 19.53 -19.56
C THR A 732 -4.19 19.23 -21.01
N THR A 733 -3.21 19.88 -21.59
CA THR A 733 -2.74 19.64 -22.96
C THR A 733 -1.27 19.30 -23.02
N TYR A 734 -0.85 18.58 -24.06
CA TYR A 734 0.54 18.33 -24.39
C TYR A 734 0.82 18.71 -25.85
N ASN A 735 1.71 19.68 -26.03
CA ASN A 735 2.10 20.22 -27.34
C ASN A 735 0.90 20.66 -28.18
N GLU A 736 -0.10 21.24 -27.52
CA GLU A 736 -1.33 21.76 -28.11
C GLU A 736 -1.76 23.01 -27.33
N LYS A 737 -1.96 24.11 -28.06
CA LYS A 737 -2.49 25.35 -27.52
C LYS A 737 -4.02 25.26 -27.52
N ILE A 738 -4.63 25.67 -26.41
CA ILE A 738 -6.08 25.82 -26.31
C ILE A 738 -6.42 27.26 -25.95
N ASP A 739 -7.57 27.72 -26.40
CA ASP A 739 -8.06 29.04 -26.03
C ASP A 739 -8.44 29.05 -24.54
N PRO A 740 -8.12 30.14 -23.80
CA PRO A 740 -8.54 30.27 -22.42
C PRO A 740 -10.06 30.20 -22.29
N VAL A 741 -10.51 29.44 -21.28
CA VAL A 741 -11.94 29.25 -21.04
C VAL A 741 -12.57 30.54 -20.54
N GLN A 742 -13.72 30.92 -21.10
CA GLN A 742 -14.51 32.09 -20.75
C GLN A 742 -15.62 31.71 -19.76
N TYR A 743 -16.06 32.67 -18.93
CA TYR A 743 -17.04 32.39 -17.88
C TYR A 743 -18.42 32.01 -18.43
N GLU A 744 -18.84 32.68 -19.50
CA GLU A 744 -20.18 32.58 -20.08
C GLU A 744 -20.37 31.26 -20.84
N THR A 745 -19.30 30.75 -21.45
CA THR A 745 -19.31 29.57 -22.32
C THR A 745 -18.47 28.41 -21.75
N ALA A 746 -18.18 28.44 -20.45
CA ALA A 746 -17.24 27.51 -19.83
C ALA A 746 -17.59 26.04 -20.06
N LYS A 747 -18.85 25.66 -19.87
CA LYS A 747 -19.30 24.27 -20.09
C LYS A 747 -19.20 23.86 -21.56
N GLU A 748 -19.56 24.75 -22.48
CA GLU A 748 -19.49 24.50 -23.92
C GLU A 748 -18.03 24.29 -24.34
N GLN A 749 -17.12 25.12 -23.85
CA GLN A 749 -15.69 25.00 -24.13
C GLN A 749 -15.06 23.76 -23.47
N ILE A 750 -15.51 23.35 -22.28
CA ILE A 750 -15.10 22.06 -21.68
C ILE A 750 -15.59 20.90 -22.56
N MET A 751 -16.83 20.93 -23.05
CA MET A 751 -17.37 19.91 -23.95
C MET A 751 -16.62 19.86 -25.28
N ASP A 752 -16.33 21.02 -25.87
CA ASP A 752 -15.53 21.14 -27.09
C ASP A 752 -14.10 20.60 -26.87
N PHE A 753 -13.55 20.81 -25.68
CA PHE A 753 -12.23 20.29 -25.31
C PHE A 753 -12.19 18.76 -25.34
N VAL A 754 -13.25 18.09 -24.88
CA VAL A 754 -13.30 16.63 -24.70
C VAL A 754 -13.88 15.84 -25.88
N LYS A 755 -14.50 16.51 -26.88
CA LYS A 755 -15.17 15.89 -28.05
C LYS A 755 -14.29 14.93 -28.86
N TYR A 756 -12.97 15.07 -28.78
CA TYR A 756 -11.99 14.22 -29.48
C TYR A 756 -11.89 12.81 -28.90
N ASN A 757 -12.49 12.56 -27.73
CA ASN A 757 -12.60 11.24 -27.12
C ASN A 757 -14.07 10.99 -26.73
N PRO A 758 -14.84 10.24 -27.54
CA PRO A 758 -16.29 10.05 -27.32
C PRO A 758 -16.64 9.47 -25.93
N ARG A 759 -15.73 8.69 -25.34
CA ARG A 759 -15.92 8.15 -23.98
C ARG A 759 -15.74 9.24 -22.92
N MET A 760 -14.69 10.04 -23.05
CA MET A 760 -14.45 11.19 -22.17
C MET A 760 -15.60 12.18 -22.29
N GLU A 761 -16.03 12.51 -23.50
CA GLU A 761 -17.17 13.40 -23.76
C GLU A 761 -18.45 12.94 -23.05
N ARG A 762 -18.83 11.65 -23.20
CA ARG A 762 -20.02 11.09 -22.55
C ARG A 762 -19.96 11.22 -21.02
N GLN A 763 -18.81 10.91 -20.42
CA GLN A 763 -18.67 10.96 -18.96
C GLN A 763 -18.64 12.40 -18.46
N VAL A 764 -17.89 13.28 -19.13
CA VAL A 764 -17.79 14.70 -18.79
C VAL A 764 -19.13 15.41 -18.93
N LYS A 765 -19.96 15.05 -19.92
CA LYS A 765 -21.33 15.55 -20.02
C LYS A 765 -22.15 15.26 -18.76
N VAL A 766 -22.16 14.01 -18.30
CA VAL A 766 -22.86 13.60 -17.07
C VAL A 766 -22.28 14.31 -15.84
N VAL A 767 -20.96 14.52 -15.80
CA VAL A 767 -20.33 15.33 -14.74
C VAL A 767 -20.89 16.74 -14.76
N LEU A 768 -20.80 17.45 -15.89
CA LEU A 768 -21.18 18.87 -16.01
C LEU A 768 -22.65 19.15 -15.72
N GLU A 769 -23.55 18.18 -15.95
CA GLU A 769 -24.98 18.31 -15.62
C GLU A 769 -25.22 18.52 -14.11
N LYS A 770 -24.31 18.05 -13.26
CA LYS A 770 -24.36 18.19 -11.79
C LYS A 770 -23.86 19.53 -11.25
N PHE A 771 -23.27 20.37 -12.10
CA PHE A 771 -22.66 21.64 -11.69
C PHE A 771 -23.48 22.84 -12.18
N LYS A 772 -23.34 23.99 -11.52
CA LYS A 772 -23.87 25.27 -12.00
C LYS A 772 -23.24 25.63 -13.35
N ASP A 773 -23.94 26.43 -14.16
CA ASP A 773 -23.48 26.76 -15.51
C ASP A 773 -22.31 27.74 -15.52
N THR A 774 -22.34 28.73 -14.62
CA THR A 774 -21.26 29.70 -14.45
C THR A 774 -20.20 29.19 -13.46
N PRO A 775 -18.91 29.13 -13.85
CA PRO A 775 -17.83 28.85 -12.92
C PRO A 775 -17.76 29.87 -11.79
N LYS A 776 -17.39 29.41 -10.59
CA LYS A 776 -17.10 30.30 -9.46
C LYS A 776 -15.80 31.08 -9.70
N LYS A 777 -14.81 30.42 -10.32
CA LYS A 777 -13.50 31.00 -10.60
C LYS A 777 -12.87 30.26 -11.78
N ILE A 778 -12.28 31.01 -12.71
CA ILE A 778 -11.41 30.50 -13.77
C ILE A 778 -9.99 31.00 -13.47
N ILE A 779 -9.05 30.08 -13.29
CA ILE A 779 -7.63 30.42 -13.10
C ILE A 779 -7.03 30.67 -14.48
N PRO A 780 -6.20 31.71 -14.71
CA PRO A 780 -5.64 31.97 -16.05
C PRO A 780 -4.98 30.74 -16.68
N PHE A 781 -5.18 30.54 -17.99
CA PHE A 781 -4.54 29.46 -18.76
C PHE A 781 -3.03 29.54 -18.58
N PHE A 782 -2.40 28.38 -18.37
CA PHE A 782 -0.95 28.32 -18.27
C PHE A 782 -0.38 27.28 -19.20
N GLU A 783 0.54 27.73 -20.05
CA GLU A 783 1.43 26.88 -20.83
C GLU A 783 2.82 26.83 -20.19
N LYS A 784 3.30 25.64 -19.81
CA LYS A 784 4.70 25.47 -19.41
C LYS A 784 5.53 25.48 -20.68
N SER A 785 6.19 26.60 -20.98
CA SER A 785 7.28 26.64 -21.96
C SER A 785 8.58 26.27 -21.24
N GLY A 786 8.66 24.99 -20.89
CA GLY A 786 9.80 24.39 -20.26
C GLY A 786 10.08 24.73 -18.79
N SER A 787 11.03 24.01 -18.22
CA SER A 787 11.56 24.22 -16.87
C SER A 787 13.05 24.49 -17.00
N GLU A 788 13.51 25.64 -16.52
CA GLU A 788 14.95 25.90 -16.36
C GLU A 788 15.43 25.23 -15.06
N TYR A 789 16.46 24.41 -15.16
CA TYR A 789 17.15 23.81 -14.02
C TYR A 789 18.50 24.48 -13.85
N VAL A 790 18.79 24.93 -12.62
CA VAL A 790 20.09 25.46 -12.25
C VAL A 790 20.93 24.33 -11.66
N HIS A 791 22.12 24.18 -12.18
CA HIS A 791 23.08 23.14 -11.85
C HIS A 791 24.10 23.68 -10.85
N PHE A 792 24.18 23.04 -9.69
CA PHE A 792 25.01 23.46 -8.57
C PHE A 792 26.31 22.66 -8.43
N GLU A 793 26.61 21.71 -9.32
CA GLU A 793 27.71 20.75 -9.13
C GLU A 793 29.10 21.41 -9.18
N LYS A 794 29.19 22.62 -9.74
CA LYS A 794 30.42 23.43 -9.76
C LYS A 794 30.59 24.34 -8.53
N LEU A 795 29.63 24.36 -7.60
CA LEU A 795 29.79 24.97 -6.28
C LEU A 795 30.43 24.03 -5.24
N LYS A 796 31.00 22.90 -5.67
CA LYS A 796 31.80 22.00 -4.81
C LYS A 796 32.95 22.78 -4.17
N GLY A 797 32.79 23.17 -2.90
CA GLY A 797 33.74 24.01 -2.17
C GLY A 797 33.08 25.11 -1.33
N VAL A 798 31.78 25.38 -1.55
CA VAL A 798 30.99 26.23 -0.66
C VAL A 798 30.45 25.39 0.48
N ARG A 799 30.89 25.67 1.72
CA ARG A 799 30.30 25.09 2.94
C ARG A 799 29.08 25.90 3.36
N ASP A 800 28.29 25.31 4.26
CA ASP A 800 27.20 26.01 4.95
C ASP A 800 26.14 26.57 4.00
N PHE A 801 25.96 25.90 2.87
CA PHE A 801 24.97 26.23 1.86
C PHE A 801 24.30 24.97 1.33
N ILE A 802 22.96 24.98 1.27
CA ILE A 802 22.14 23.93 0.69
C ILE A 802 21.16 24.57 -0.29
N ALA A 803 21.02 24.02 -1.49
CA ALA A 803 19.97 24.40 -2.43
C ALA A 803 18.93 23.29 -2.55
N VAL A 804 17.68 23.58 -2.20
CA VAL A 804 16.55 22.65 -2.28
C VAL A 804 15.47 23.32 -3.13
N GLY A 805 15.41 23.03 -4.43
CA GLY A 805 14.43 23.64 -5.34
C GLY A 805 13.84 22.62 -6.31
N ASP A 806 13.11 23.10 -7.34
CA ASP A 806 12.55 22.30 -8.46
C ASP A 806 13.61 21.56 -9.31
N VAL A 807 14.87 21.59 -8.86
CA VAL A 807 15.93 20.71 -9.31
C VAL A 807 15.63 19.32 -8.78
N VAL A 808 14.83 18.56 -9.53
CA VAL A 808 14.89 17.11 -9.47
C VAL A 808 16.36 16.74 -9.55
N VAL A 809 16.81 16.07 -8.50
CA VAL A 809 18.19 15.66 -8.24
C VAL A 809 18.90 15.27 -9.53
N LEU A 810 19.87 16.11 -9.87
CA LEU A 810 20.85 15.94 -10.92
C LEU A 810 21.86 14.87 -10.51
N LEU A 811 21.44 13.61 -10.64
CA LEU A 811 22.35 12.46 -10.76
C LEU A 811 22.16 11.73 -12.11
N HIS A 812 21.26 12.21 -12.97
CA HIS A 812 20.88 11.50 -14.21
C HIS A 812 21.25 12.22 -15.52
N ASP A 813 21.90 13.39 -15.45
CA ASP A 813 22.36 14.12 -16.64
C ASP A 813 23.49 13.38 -17.38
N GLU A 814 24.33 12.61 -16.66
CA GLU A 814 25.31 11.71 -17.30
C GLU A 814 24.61 10.58 -18.08
N MET A 815 23.52 9.99 -17.57
CA MET A 815 22.77 8.95 -18.27
C MET A 815 22.09 9.49 -19.53
N ILE A 816 21.44 10.65 -19.43
CA ILE A 816 20.79 11.29 -20.59
C ILE A 816 21.86 11.69 -21.62
N LYS A 817 23.00 12.23 -21.18
CA LYS A 817 24.13 12.55 -22.07
C LYS A 817 24.75 11.31 -22.70
N ASP A 818 24.90 10.21 -21.96
CA ASP A 818 25.44 8.96 -22.50
C ASP A 818 24.47 8.32 -23.50
N GLU A 819 23.17 8.39 -23.24
CA GLU A 819 22.16 7.84 -24.15
C GLU A 819 21.94 8.73 -25.39
N LEU A 820 22.08 10.05 -25.26
CA LEU A 820 22.14 11.01 -26.36
C LEU A 820 23.44 10.89 -27.16
N LYS A 821 24.58 10.57 -26.52
CA LYS A 821 25.85 10.30 -27.22
C LYS A 821 25.82 8.99 -28.01
N LYS A 822 25.10 7.98 -27.52
CA LYS A 822 24.95 6.69 -28.19
C LYS A 822 24.00 6.73 -29.39
N ASN A 823 23.08 7.70 -29.45
CA ASN A 823 22.08 7.79 -30.52
C ASN A 823 22.24 9.11 -31.31
N VAL A 824 22.62 9.03 -32.58
CA VAL A 824 22.69 10.17 -33.55
C VAL A 824 21.29 10.66 -33.96
N ALA A 825 20.28 10.45 -33.12
CA ALA A 825 18.87 10.48 -33.47
C ALA A 825 18.13 11.54 -32.63
N THR A 826 17.00 12.07 -33.13
CA THR A 826 16.33 13.24 -32.55
C THR A 826 15.86 12.99 -31.10
N PRO A 827 15.70 14.03 -30.25
CA PRO A 827 15.28 13.88 -28.86
C PRO A 827 13.99 13.06 -28.64
N GLN A 828 13.13 12.94 -29.65
CA GLN A 828 11.93 12.10 -29.60
C GLN A 828 12.22 10.59 -29.58
N GLN A 829 13.39 10.16 -30.04
CA GLN A 829 13.76 8.74 -30.14
C GLN A 829 14.38 8.18 -28.85
N VAL A 830 14.77 9.05 -27.90
CA VAL A 830 15.40 8.70 -26.62
C VAL A 830 14.37 8.23 -25.57
N PHE A 831 13.13 8.69 -25.65
CA PHE A 831 12.08 8.36 -24.67
C PHE A 831 11.31 7.07 -25.01
N ARG A 832 12.03 5.96 -25.26
CA ARG A 832 11.41 4.63 -25.40
C ARG A 832 10.88 4.12 -24.07
N SER A 833 9.90 3.22 -24.10
CA SER A 833 9.28 2.63 -22.90
C SER A 833 10.29 1.97 -21.95
N SER A 834 11.37 1.39 -22.48
CA SER A 834 12.48 0.83 -21.70
C SER A 834 13.24 1.88 -20.90
N PHE A 835 13.54 3.03 -21.51
CA PHE A 835 14.18 4.16 -20.83
C PHE A 835 13.29 4.71 -19.71
N CYS A 836 11.98 4.86 -19.94
CA CYS A 836 11.04 5.32 -18.91
C CYS A 836 10.91 4.33 -17.73
N GLN A 837 10.99 3.02 -17.98
CA GLN A 837 10.98 2.01 -16.92
C GLN A 837 12.29 1.98 -16.12
N GLU A 838 13.44 2.08 -16.80
CA GLU A 838 14.74 2.19 -16.13
C GLU A 838 14.85 3.48 -15.31
N PHE A 839 14.39 4.61 -15.86
CA PHE A 839 14.28 5.91 -15.20
C PHE A 839 13.45 5.85 -13.92
N GLN A 840 12.27 5.19 -13.96
CA GLN A 840 11.42 5.00 -12.78
C GLN A 840 12.07 4.12 -11.71
N SER A 841 12.81 3.09 -12.10
CA SER A 841 13.44 2.16 -11.14
C SER A 841 14.56 2.83 -10.32
N ARG A 842 15.41 3.65 -10.97
CA ARG A 842 16.57 4.29 -10.31
C ARG A 842 16.21 5.57 -9.56
N SER A 843 15.13 6.26 -9.95
CA SER A 843 14.61 7.44 -9.23
C SER A 843 14.17 7.12 -7.79
N MET A 844 13.87 5.85 -7.49
CA MET A 844 13.48 5.42 -6.14
C MET A 844 14.67 5.22 -5.18
N ASP A 845 15.90 5.04 -5.69
CA ASP A 845 17.08 4.72 -4.88
C ASP A 845 17.73 5.95 -4.23
N VAL A 846 17.59 7.15 -4.83
CA VAL A 846 18.33 8.36 -4.42
C VAL A 846 17.70 9.07 -3.20
N VAL A 847 16.45 8.77 -2.86
CA VAL A 847 15.74 9.40 -1.73
C VAL A 847 16.26 8.94 -0.36
N PHE A 848 17.19 7.98 -0.30
CA PHE A 848 17.71 7.41 0.97
C PHE A 848 19.11 7.87 1.40
N HIS A 849 19.73 8.83 0.69
CA HIS A 849 21.11 9.28 0.98
C HIS A 849 21.28 10.76 1.34
N TYR A 850 20.30 11.36 2.01
CA TYR A 850 20.46 12.67 2.68
C TYR A 850 20.27 12.57 4.18
#